data_AF-A0A5J9U178-F1
#
_entry.id   AF-A0A5J9U178-F1
#
_cell.length_a   1.000
_cell.length_b   1.000
_cell.length_c   1.000
_cell.angle_alpha   90.00
_cell.angle_beta   90.00
_cell.angle_gamma   90.00
#
_symmetry.space_group_name_H-M   'P 1'
#
loop_
_entity.id
_entity.type
_entity.pdbx_description
1 polymer ?
#
loop_
_entity_poly.entity_id
_entity_poly.type
_entity_poly.pdbx_seq_one_letter_code
_entity_poly.pdbx_strand_id
1 'polypeptide(L)'
;MKRHLTLPAAAILVAFLQAPPAAAQSLPWQLCNDTAGNYTEGSVYQANIRRLEAALPATLSVSPALFTTGTAGVAPDVVYALALCRADTRNTSSCASCVKSAFQNAQQLCALNKVAAMYDDPCTLRYADWDFLTNVTDNRGMFVAWSFDNVSSSAAAAFYAAASRLINATAEYAATDAVWRFGTGETAFDDKTYPKIYALAQCTPDMSAADCRTCLGDIIRMMTPKYFTGKHGGRVFGVRCTFRFETYPFFNGHPLVQLLPGPPPASFTPPATSSQGELPANFTPPATTQGTRHRTRLLVLAITVPLAAASVFALAVACFCFQNRTTKYSGIPYSTTPHDILSAGSLLLDLSKIRTATDNFSDNNKLGEGGFGAVYKGVMSDGQEIAVKRLSLGSKQGVQELKTELVLVAKLQHRNLVRLIGVCVEEDEKLLVYEYMPNRSLDTILFDSQQSKELDWGKRLKIIGGVARGLQDLKPSNVLLDFDYNPKISDFGLAKLVNRDQTQGVTHRIAGTYGYMAPEYAMHGQYSVKSDVFSLGVLILEIITGRKNSSSYANSEESFVLLMSLVWEHWTAGTSIKLLDPFLSCQAPQDQVLKLVNIGLLCVQDNPVNRPMISTVNVMLGSDSISLQAPSRPTFCIPEVQANFDVQSKATASQNEST
;
A
#
# COMPACT_ATOMS: atom_id res chain seq x y z
N MET A 1 43.62 26.49 -17.24
CA MET A 1 42.89 25.30 -17.74
C MET A 1 41.63 25.07 -16.91
N LYS A 2 40.43 25.47 -17.39
CA LYS A 2 39.12 25.16 -16.75
C LYS A 2 38.01 25.15 -17.81
N ARG A 3 37.72 24.01 -18.46
CA ARG A 3 36.57 23.88 -19.41
C ARG A 3 36.09 22.48 -19.80
N HIS A 4 36.57 21.39 -19.16
CA HIS A 4 36.31 20.01 -19.61
C HIS A 4 35.49 19.11 -18.66
N LEU A 5 35.07 19.60 -17.48
CA LEU A 5 34.37 18.76 -16.49
C LEU A 5 32.84 18.69 -16.65
N THR A 6 32.24 19.54 -17.48
CA THR A 6 30.76 19.62 -17.64
C THR A 6 30.17 18.57 -18.57
N LEU A 7 30.89 18.18 -19.64
CA LEU A 7 30.44 17.12 -20.56
C LEU A 7 30.26 15.74 -19.90
N PRO A 8 31.21 15.20 -19.09
CA PRO A 8 31.04 13.87 -18.50
C PRO A 8 29.85 13.80 -17.56
N ALA A 9 29.62 14.81 -16.70
CA ALA A 9 28.46 14.85 -15.81
C ALA A 9 27.13 14.84 -16.59
N ALA A 10 27.01 15.65 -17.64
CA ALA A 10 25.83 15.67 -18.50
C ALA A 10 25.61 14.34 -19.25
N ALA A 11 26.68 13.72 -19.75
CA ALA A 11 26.61 12.42 -20.44
C ALA A 11 26.19 11.28 -19.48
N ILE A 12 26.70 11.28 -18.25
CA ILE A 12 26.30 10.36 -17.18
C ILE A 12 24.81 10.54 -16.86
N LEU A 13 24.32 11.78 -16.75
CA LEU A 13 22.91 12.07 -16.51
C LEU A 13 22.01 11.50 -17.63
N VAL A 14 22.41 11.67 -18.90
CA VAL A 14 21.69 11.13 -20.06
C VAL A 14 21.69 9.59 -20.07
N ALA A 15 22.81 8.95 -19.74
CA ALA A 15 22.87 7.49 -19.61
C ALA A 15 21.94 6.98 -18.49
N PHE A 16 21.91 7.63 -17.33
CA PHE A 16 20.97 7.32 -16.25
C PHE A 16 19.50 7.57 -16.60
N LEU A 17 19.20 8.47 -17.55
CA LEU A 17 17.84 8.71 -18.03
C LEU A 17 17.34 7.65 -19.03
N GLN A 18 18.25 6.93 -19.71
CA GLN A 18 17.90 5.94 -20.74
C GLN A 18 17.84 4.49 -20.24
N ALA A 19 18.27 4.21 -19.01
CA ALA A 19 18.21 2.87 -18.43
C ALA A 19 16.76 2.40 -18.20
N PRO A 20 16.38 1.17 -18.63
CA PRO A 20 15.01 0.67 -18.45
C PRO A 20 14.67 0.43 -16.97
N PRO A 21 13.41 0.67 -16.55
CA PRO A 21 13.03 0.62 -15.14
C PRO A 21 12.99 -0.82 -14.61
N ALA A 22 13.91 -1.14 -13.69
CA ALA A 22 13.82 -2.37 -12.91
C ALA A 22 12.58 -2.36 -12.00
N ALA A 23 11.90 -3.50 -11.88
CA ALA A 23 10.73 -3.62 -11.01
C ALA A 23 11.13 -3.61 -9.52
N ALA A 24 10.84 -2.51 -8.82
CA ALA A 24 10.79 -2.47 -7.36
C ALA A 24 9.45 -3.00 -6.84
N GLN A 25 9.50 -3.65 -5.67
CA GLN A 25 8.38 -4.33 -4.99
C GLN A 25 7.47 -3.36 -4.21
N SER A 26 6.37 -3.89 -3.67
CA SER A 26 5.51 -3.29 -2.65
C SER A 26 6.19 -3.26 -1.28
N LEU A 27 5.63 -2.48 -0.35
CA LEU A 27 5.87 -2.64 1.09
C LEU A 27 4.86 -3.66 1.66
N PRO A 28 5.28 -4.58 2.56
CA PRO A 28 4.40 -5.53 3.22
C PRO A 28 3.52 -4.85 4.29
N TRP A 29 2.47 -5.55 4.73
CA TRP A 29 1.81 -5.26 6.00
C TRP A 29 2.68 -5.79 7.14
N GLN A 30 2.98 -4.97 8.14
CA GLN A 30 3.83 -5.35 9.27
C GLN A 30 3.07 -5.40 10.60
N LEU A 31 3.35 -6.41 11.42
CA LEU A 31 3.05 -6.43 12.85
C LEU A 31 4.36 -6.48 13.63
N CYS A 32 4.64 -5.43 14.39
CA CYS A 32 5.75 -5.34 15.33
C CYS A 32 5.16 -5.47 16.74
N ASN A 33 5.72 -6.30 17.62
CA ASN A 33 5.22 -6.40 19.00
C ASN A 33 6.17 -5.75 20.00
N ASP A 34 6.01 -4.43 20.17
CA ASP A 34 6.80 -3.60 21.09
C ASP A 34 6.79 -4.13 22.55
N THR A 35 5.75 -4.88 22.95
CA THR A 35 5.66 -5.48 24.30
C THR A 35 6.61 -6.66 24.53
N ALA A 36 7.17 -7.26 23.47
CA ALA A 36 8.22 -8.28 23.58
C ALA A 36 9.62 -7.68 23.84
N GLY A 37 9.74 -6.35 23.76
CA GLY A 37 10.99 -5.63 23.96
C GLY A 37 11.92 -5.65 22.75
N ASN A 38 12.96 -4.83 22.82
CA ASN A 38 13.88 -4.59 21.72
C ASN A 38 15.23 -5.29 21.91
N TYR A 39 15.87 -5.64 20.80
CA TYR A 39 17.29 -6.01 20.75
C TYR A 39 18.15 -4.78 20.43
N THR A 40 19.44 -4.80 20.80
CA THR A 40 20.38 -3.71 20.47
C THR A 40 20.99 -3.90 19.08
N GLU A 41 21.30 -2.81 18.37
CA GLU A 41 22.02 -2.91 17.09
C GLU A 41 23.38 -3.59 17.28
N GLY A 42 23.74 -4.49 16.36
CA GLY A 42 24.95 -5.30 16.46
C GLY A 42 24.88 -6.48 17.44
N SER A 43 23.75 -6.70 18.11
CA SER A 43 23.54 -7.83 19.04
C SER A 43 23.65 -9.21 18.38
N VAL A 44 23.88 -10.23 19.22
CA VAL A 44 23.85 -11.65 18.81
C VAL A 44 22.46 -12.01 18.27
N TYR A 45 21.38 -11.51 18.87
CA TYR A 45 20.02 -11.61 18.32
C TYR A 45 19.91 -11.09 16.87
N GLN A 46 20.41 -9.88 16.58
CA GLN A 46 20.38 -9.35 15.21
C GLN A 46 21.26 -10.19 14.25
N ALA A 47 22.39 -10.70 14.72
CA ALA A 47 23.22 -11.63 13.94
C ALA A 47 22.48 -12.96 13.64
N ASN A 48 21.62 -13.43 14.55
CA ASN A 48 20.78 -14.61 14.35
C ASN A 48 19.63 -14.35 13.36
N ILE A 49 19.00 -13.16 13.37
CA ILE A 49 18.07 -12.73 12.30
C ILE A 49 18.78 -12.79 10.94
N ARG A 50 19.98 -12.21 10.82
CA ARG A 50 20.75 -12.17 9.56
C ARG A 50 21.21 -13.57 9.08
N ARG A 51 21.45 -14.51 10.00
CA ARG A 51 21.69 -15.94 9.67
C ARG A 51 20.44 -16.58 9.04
N LEU A 52 19.26 -16.29 9.56
CA LEU A 52 17.98 -16.80 9.04
C LEU A 52 17.60 -16.13 7.70
N GLU A 53 17.85 -14.83 7.53
CA GLU A 53 17.75 -14.11 6.24
C GLU A 53 18.61 -14.76 5.14
N ALA A 54 19.82 -15.24 5.48
CA ALA A 54 20.69 -15.92 4.53
C ALA A 54 20.25 -17.36 4.22
N ALA A 55 19.74 -18.10 5.20
CA ALA A 55 19.42 -19.52 5.06
C ALA A 55 18.03 -19.80 4.45
N LEU A 56 16.97 -19.16 4.97
CA LEU A 56 15.59 -19.56 4.66
C LEU A 56 15.19 -19.33 3.20
N PRO A 57 15.61 -18.25 2.49
CA PRO A 57 15.40 -18.12 1.05
C PRO A 57 16.06 -19.24 0.22
N ALA A 58 17.21 -19.74 0.63
CA ALA A 58 17.86 -20.86 -0.04
C ALA A 58 17.07 -22.16 0.16
N THR A 59 16.60 -22.43 1.38
CA THR A 59 15.72 -23.58 1.69
C THR A 59 14.40 -23.52 0.92
N LEU A 60 13.79 -22.34 0.81
CA LEU A 60 12.56 -22.13 0.01
C LEU A 60 12.77 -22.37 -1.49
N SER A 61 13.97 -22.07 -2.00
CA SER A 61 14.28 -22.25 -3.42
C SER A 61 14.17 -23.72 -3.89
N VAL A 62 14.26 -24.67 -2.94
CA VAL A 62 14.14 -26.12 -3.15
C VAL A 62 12.94 -26.76 -2.41
N SER A 63 12.13 -25.98 -1.69
CA SER A 63 10.98 -26.48 -0.92
C SER A 63 9.78 -26.75 -1.85
N PRO A 64 9.31 -28.00 -2.01
CA PRO A 64 8.17 -28.31 -2.88
C PRO A 64 6.85 -27.73 -2.36
N ALA A 65 6.79 -27.43 -1.07
CA ALA A 65 5.64 -26.86 -0.38
C ALA A 65 5.68 -25.31 -0.31
N LEU A 66 6.74 -24.67 -0.83
CA LEU A 66 7.03 -23.23 -0.69
C LEU A 66 6.96 -22.72 0.77
N PHE A 67 7.37 -23.58 1.70
CA PHE A 67 7.35 -23.34 3.15
C PHE A 67 8.70 -23.70 3.78
N THR A 68 9.07 -23.00 4.85
CA THR A 68 10.24 -23.31 5.66
C THR A 68 10.10 -22.74 7.08
N THR A 69 10.80 -23.35 8.03
CA THR A 69 11.04 -22.83 9.36
C THR A 69 12.53 -22.91 9.68
N GLY A 70 12.97 -22.18 10.71
CA GLY A 70 14.35 -22.28 11.19
C GLY A 70 14.57 -21.59 12.53
N THR A 71 15.62 -22.02 13.21
CA THR A 71 16.05 -21.48 14.50
C THR A 71 17.53 -21.12 14.44
N ALA A 72 17.94 -20.00 15.01
CA ALA A 72 19.34 -19.57 15.08
C ALA A 72 19.70 -19.03 16.46
N GLY A 73 20.85 -19.44 16.99
CA GLY A 73 21.33 -19.05 18.31
C GLY A 73 20.88 -19.98 19.44
N VAL A 74 21.07 -19.49 20.67
CA VAL A 74 20.66 -20.12 21.93
C VAL A 74 20.16 -19.01 22.87
N ALA A 75 19.35 -19.34 23.87
CA ALA A 75 18.84 -18.35 24.82
C ALA A 75 19.98 -17.61 25.53
N PRO A 76 19.89 -16.28 25.75
CA PRO A 76 18.72 -15.42 25.52
C PRO A 76 18.58 -14.87 24.08
N ASP A 77 19.55 -15.12 23.18
CA ASP A 77 19.62 -14.55 21.83
C ASP A 77 19.02 -15.45 20.73
N VAL A 78 18.24 -16.48 21.08
CA VAL A 78 17.66 -17.42 20.12
C VAL A 78 16.54 -16.75 19.30
N VAL A 79 16.60 -16.92 17.98
CA VAL A 79 15.56 -16.46 17.04
C VAL A 79 14.89 -17.68 16.43
N TYR A 80 13.58 -17.74 16.50
CA TYR A 80 12.73 -18.68 15.77
C TYR A 80 12.08 -17.95 14.59
N ALA A 81 11.99 -18.59 13.42
CA ALA A 81 11.38 -18.00 12.24
C ALA A 81 10.60 -19.01 11.37
N LEU A 82 9.60 -18.49 10.68
CA LEU A 82 8.70 -19.22 9.78
C LEU A 82 8.46 -18.37 8.52
N ALA A 83 8.55 -18.98 7.35
CA ALA A 83 8.22 -18.33 6.08
C ALA A 83 7.38 -19.23 5.16
N LEU A 84 6.32 -18.65 4.59
CA LEU A 84 5.35 -19.30 3.71
C LEU A 84 5.12 -18.43 2.47
N CYS A 85 5.15 -19.01 1.27
CA CYS A 85 4.69 -18.34 0.06
C CYS A 85 3.35 -18.89 -0.42
N ARG A 86 2.61 -18.09 -1.19
CA ARG A 86 1.39 -18.54 -1.88
C ARG A 86 1.71 -19.63 -2.91
N ALA A 87 0.99 -20.73 -2.88
CA ALA A 87 1.22 -21.87 -3.78
C ALA A 87 0.97 -21.56 -5.26
N ASP A 88 0.14 -20.55 -5.59
CA ASP A 88 -0.02 -20.08 -6.96
C ASP A 88 1.19 -19.29 -7.50
N THR A 89 2.20 -19.02 -6.65
CA THR A 89 3.50 -18.43 -7.02
C THR A 89 4.41 -19.49 -7.64
N ARG A 90 4.18 -19.83 -8.92
CA ARG A 90 4.90 -20.90 -9.69
C ARG A 90 6.41 -20.68 -9.92
N ASN A 91 7.09 -19.85 -9.13
CA ASN A 91 8.51 -19.56 -9.26
C ASN A 91 9.17 -19.53 -7.86
N THR A 92 9.93 -20.57 -7.53
CA THR A 92 10.64 -20.70 -6.25
C THR A 92 11.62 -19.54 -6.01
N SER A 93 12.29 -19.05 -7.06
CA SER A 93 13.17 -17.88 -6.98
C SER A 93 12.42 -16.58 -6.65
N SER A 94 11.16 -16.44 -7.07
CA SER A 94 10.30 -15.31 -6.67
C SER A 94 9.86 -15.41 -5.20
N CYS A 95 9.53 -16.62 -4.74
CA CYS A 95 9.24 -16.89 -3.33
C CYS A 95 10.45 -16.58 -2.43
N ALA A 96 11.63 -17.10 -2.76
CA ALA A 96 12.88 -16.83 -2.06
C ALA A 96 13.23 -15.32 -2.04
N SER A 97 13.05 -14.64 -3.18
CA SER A 97 13.24 -13.18 -3.27
C SER A 97 12.26 -12.41 -2.38
N CYS A 98 10.99 -12.83 -2.33
CA CYS A 98 10.00 -12.23 -1.44
C CYS A 98 10.38 -12.38 0.03
N VAL A 99 10.73 -13.59 0.48
CA VAL A 99 11.06 -13.84 1.89
C VAL A 99 12.36 -13.14 2.29
N LYS A 100 13.33 -13.01 1.38
CA LYS A 100 14.51 -12.17 1.62
C LYS A 100 14.13 -10.69 1.79
N SER A 101 13.31 -10.13 0.89
CA SER A 101 12.82 -8.76 1.04
C SER A 101 12.03 -8.59 2.34
N ALA A 102 11.24 -9.59 2.76
CA ALA A 102 10.50 -9.55 4.03
C ALA A 102 11.44 -9.48 5.26
N PHE A 103 12.56 -10.20 5.29
CA PHE A 103 13.56 -10.08 6.37
C PHE A 103 14.22 -8.70 6.43
N GLN A 104 14.41 -8.06 5.28
CA GLN A 104 14.99 -6.72 5.18
C GLN A 104 13.97 -5.64 5.57
N ASN A 105 12.74 -5.78 5.08
CA ASN A 105 11.59 -4.96 5.45
C ASN A 105 11.31 -5.07 6.97
N ALA A 106 11.43 -6.25 7.57
CA ALA A 106 11.27 -6.43 9.02
C ALA A 106 12.32 -5.66 9.83
N GLN A 107 13.59 -5.74 9.45
CA GLN A 107 14.67 -4.98 10.10
C GLN A 107 14.55 -3.44 9.90
N GLN A 108 13.74 -2.97 8.95
CA GLN A 108 13.49 -1.55 8.69
C GLN A 108 12.19 -1.02 9.30
N LEU A 109 11.08 -1.74 9.13
CA LEU A 109 9.72 -1.35 9.55
C LEU A 109 9.44 -1.74 11.01
N CYS A 110 10.03 -2.84 11.48
CA CYS A 110 10.06 -3.26 12.89
C CYS A 110 11.50 -3.15 13.41
N ALA A 111 12.15 -2.00 13.20
CA ALA A 111 13.53 -1.78 13.60
C ALA A 111 13.74 -2.07 15.10
N LEU A 112 14.76 -2.87 15.41
CA LEU A 112 15.14 -3.32 16.76
C LEU A 112 14.09 -4.17 17.51
N ASN A 113 12.92 -4.43 16.94
CA ASN A 113 11.86 -5.21 17.59
C ASN A 113 12.19 -6.71 17.59
N LYS A 114 12.11 -7.37 18.76
CA LYS A 114 12.37 -8.82 18.86
C LYS A 114 11.38 -9.67 18.06
N VAL A 115 10.16 -9.17 17.85
CA VAL A 115 9.09 -9.86 17.13
C VAL A 115 8.66 -9.03 15.93
N ALA A 116 8.64 -9.67 14.76
CA ALA A 116 8.06 -9.08 13.57
C ALA A 116 7.31 -10.16 12.76
N ALA A 117 6.14 -9.81 12.23
CA ALA A 117 5.47 -10.52 11.15
C ALA A 117 5.31 -9.59 9.95
N MET A 118 5.65 -10.08 8.75
CA MET A 118 5.50 -9.38 7.48
C MET A 118 4.54 -10.16 6.59
N TYR A 119 3.55 -9.49 6.02
CA TYR A 119 2.62 -10.06 5.05
C TYR A 119 2.72 -9.28 3.74
N ASP A 120 3.54 -9.78 2.82
CA ASP A 120 3.46 -9.43 1.40
C ASP A 120 2.36 -10.26 0.73
N ASP A 121 1.83 -9.83 -0.42
CA ASP A 121 0.86 -10.65 -1.15
C ASP A 121 1.42 -12.01 -1.59
N PRO A 122 2.65 -12.12 -2.15
CA PRO A 122 3.24 -13.41 -2.50
C PRO A 122 3.82 -14.23 -1.33
N CYS A 123 4.16 -13.63 -0.18
CA CYS A 123 4.73 -14.37 0.96
C CYS A 123 4.49 -13.74 2.34
N THR A 124 4.50 -14.58 3.37
CA THR A 124 4.44 -14.22 4.79
C THR A 124 5.69 -14.70 5.51
N LEU A 125 6.20 -13.87 6.41
CA LEU A 125 7.35 -14.15 7.29
C LEU A 125 6.97 -13.82 8.74
N ARG A 126 7.45 -14.59 9.70
CA ARG A 126 7.51 -14.19 11.12
C ARG A 126 8.84 -14.57 11.74
N TYR A 127 9.35 -13.75 12.65
CA TYR A 127 10.33 -14.16 13.66
C TYR A 127 9.93 -13.72 15.07
N ALA A 128 10.45 -14.42 16.09
CA ALA A 128 10.29 -14.12 17.52
C ALA A 128 11.42 -14.75 18.36
N ASP A 129 11.54 -14.34 19.62
CA ASP A 129 12.52 -14.86 20.58
C ASP A 129 11.99 -16.05 21.43
N TRP A 130 10.73 -16.44 21.23
CA TRP A 130 10.15 -17.68 21.76
C TRP A 130 9.79 -18.67 20.65
N ASP A 131 9.70 -19.94 21.01
CA ASP A 131 9.36 -21.02 20.10
C ASP A 131 7.85 -21.06 19.76
N PHE A 132 7.43 -20.23 18.81
CA PHE A 132 6.11 -20.32 18.18
C PHE A 132 6.01 -21.42 17.10
N LEU A 133 7.09 -22.16 16.86
CA LEU A 133 7.12 -23.24 15.87
C LEU A 133 6.46 -24.50 16.42
N THR A 134 6.69 -24.80 17.71
CA THR A 134 6.06 -25.91 18.45
C THR A 134 4.53 -25.87 18.43
N ASN A 135 3.91 -24.70 18.55
CA ASN A 135 2.47 -24.55 18.45
C ASN A 135 2.05 -24.24 16.99
N VAL A 136 1.74 -25.29 16.23
CA VAL A 136 1.32 -25.15 14.83
C VAL A 136 -0.01 -24.41 14.64
N THR A 137 -0.88 -24.37 15.66
CA THR A 137 -2.17 -23.65 15.59
C THR A 137 -2.10 -22.21 16.12
N ASP A 138 -0.95 -21.72 16.59
CA ASP A 138 -0.80 -20.33 17.06
C ASP A 138 -0.80 -19.32 15.91
N ASN A 139 -2.01 -18.91 15.51
CA ASN A 139 -2.23 -17.88 14.50
C ASN A 139 -2.30 -16.44 15.10
N ARG A 140 -1.88 -16.19 16.35
CA ARG A 140 -2.01 -14.86 16.98
C ARG A 140 -1.19 -13.78 16.27
N GLY A 141 -1.68 -12.54 16.26
CA GLY A 141 -1.09 -11.40 15.53
C GLY A 141 -1.61 -11.28 14.09
N MET A 142 -2.92 -11.41 13.91
CA MET A 142 -3.60 -11.32 12.60
C MET A 142 -3.97 -9.88 12.24
N PHE A 143 -3.98 -9.59 10.93
CA PHE A 143 -4.71 -8.44 10.40
C PHE A 143 -6.01 -8.88 9.72
N VAL A 144 -6.99 -7.98 9.69
CA VAL A 144 -8.26 -8.17 8.98
C VAL A 144 -8.51 -6.94 8.11
N ALA A 145 -8.84 -7.15 6.84
CA ALA A 145 -9.15 -6.08 5.87
C ALA A 145 -10.37 -6.46 5.04
N TRP A 146 -11.10 -5.48 4.51
CA TRP A 146 -12.34 -5.69 3.75
C TRP A 146 -12.64 -4.54 2.79
N SER A 147 -13.51 -4.78 1.81
CA SER A 147 -13.97 -3.72 0.90
C SER A 147 -14.72 -2.64 1.66
N PHE A 148 -14.38 -1.37 1.42
CA PHE A 148 -15.11 -0.27 2.05
C PHE A 148 -16.52 -0.11 1.45
N ASP A 149 -16.65 -0.28 0.13
CA ASP A 149 -17.92 -0.53 -0.55
C ASP A 149 -18.71 -1.72 0.05
N ASN A 150 -20.03 -1.56 0.09
CA ASN A 150 -21.00 -2.60 0.47
C ASN A 150 -21.78 -3.08 -0.77
N VAL A 151 -22.11 -4.37 -0.76
CA VAL A 151 -23.13 -4.95 -1.64
C VAL A 151 -24.45 -4.21 -1.44
N SER A 152 -25.20 -3.99 -2.54
CA SER A 152 -26.53 -3.38 -2.49
C SER A 152 -27.42 -4.10 -1.47
N SER A 153 -28.21 -3.34 -0.71
CA SER A 153 -28.97 -3.86 0.43
C SER A 153 -29.93 -5.00 0.09
N SER A 154 -30.45 -5.04 -1.15
CA SER A 154 -31.27 -6.12 -1.69
C SER A 154 -30.50 -7.41 -1.99
N ALA A 155 -29.19 -7.32 -2.30
CA ALA A 155 -28.35 -8.46 -2.63
C ALA A 155 -27.43 -8.90 -1.46
N ALA A 156 -27.20 -8.04 -0.46
CA ALA A 156 -26.21 -8.25 0.60
C ALA A 156 -26.34 -9.59 1.35
N ALA A 157 -27.56 -10.02 1.69
CA ALA A 157 -27.79 -11.30 2.36
C ALA A 157 -27.49 -12.51 1.45
N ALA A 158 -27.88 -12.44 0.17
CA ALA A 158 -27.60 -13.48 -0.82
C ALA A 158 -26.11 -13.56 -1.14
N PHE A 159 -25.43 -12.40 -1.27
CA PHE A 159 -23.99 -12.32 -1.49
C PHE A 159 -23.23 -12.91 -0.30
N TYR A 160 -23.57 -12.52 0.93
CA TYR A 160 -22.97 -13.08 2.14
C TYR A 160 -23.13 -14.60 2.22
N ALA A 161 -24.29 -15.13 1.85
CA ALA A 161 -24.55 -16.58 1.79
C ALA A 161 -23.84 -17.28 0.61
N ALA A 162 -23.50 -16.59 -0.47
CA ALA A 162 -22.69 -17.11 -1.57
C ALA A 162 -21.19 -17.10 -1.21
N ALA A 163 -20.68 -15.97 -0.74
CA ALA A 163 -19.31 -15.80 -0.26
C ALA A 163 -18.99 -16.79 0.87
N SER A 164 -19.82 -16.89 1.91
CA SER A 164 -19.60 -17.81 3.04
C SER A 164 -19.54 -19.28 2.62
N ARG A 165 -20.38 -19.70 1.65
CA ARG A 165 -20.31 -21.06 1.08
C ARG A 165 -19.02 -21.28 0.29
N LEU A 166 -18.61 -20.31 -0.52
CA LEU A 166 -17.37 -20.40 -1.30
C LEU A 166 -16.14 -20.44 -0.41
N ILE A 167 -16.07 -19.57 0.60
CA ILE A 167 -14.96 -19.49 1.57
C ILE A 167 -14.83 -20.82 2.31
N ASN A 168 -15.93 -21.36 2.85
CA ASN A 168 -15.93 -22.67 3.52
C ASN A 168 -15.49 -23.81 2.60
N ALA A 169 -16.01 -23.89 1.35
CA ALA A 169 -15.61 -24.92 0.40
C ALA A 169 -14.13 -24.81 -0.02
N THR A 170 -13.63 -23.57 -0.16
CA THR A 170 -12.21 -23.30 -0.48
C THR A 170 -11.29 -23.65 0.70
N ALA A 171 -11.74 -23.41 1.94
CA ALA A 171 -11.02 -23.78 3.15
C ALA A 171 -10.98 -25.30 3.37
N GLU A 172 -12.07 -26.02 3.08
CA GLU A 172 -12.09 -27.49 3.13
C GLU A 172 -11.15 -28.11 2.09
N TYR A 173 -11.08 -27.52 0.88
CA TYR A 173 -10.08 -27.90 -0.12
C TYR A 173 -8.65 -27.65 0.38
N ALA A 174 -8.38 -26.46 0.94
CA ALA A 174 -7.07 -26.12 1.50
C ALA A 174 -6.66 -27.05 2.65
N ALA A 175 -7.61 -27.49 3.49
CA ALA A 175 -7.35 -28.45 4.56
C ALA A 175 -7.12 -29.89 4.06
N THR A 176 -7.68 -30.27 2.92
CA THR A 176 -7.54 -31.63 2.35
C THR A 176 -6.35 -31.77 1.39
N ASP A 177 -5.88 -30.70 0.75
CA ASP A 177 -4.60 -30.70 0.02
C ASP A 177 -3.43 -31.05 0.96
N ALA A 178 -2.68 -32.09 0.61
CA ALA A 178 -1.61 -32.65 1.41
C ALA A 178 -0.22 -32.00 1.17
N VAL A 179 -0.06 -31.15 0.14
CA VAL A 179 1.27 -30.64 -0.27
C VAL A 179 1.45 -29.16 0.04
N TRP A 180 0.47 -28.32 -0.28
CA TRP A 180 0.55 -26.86 -0.13
C TRP A 180 -0.39 -26.30 0.94
N ARG A 181 -1.32 -27.12 1.44
CA ARG A 181 -2.46 -26.73 2.27
C ARG A 181 -3.22 -25.54 1.66
N PHE A 182 -3.44 -25.58 0.34
CA PHE A 182 -3.88 -24.42 -0.45
C PHE A 182 -5.13 -24.71 -1.28
N GLY A 183 -6.07 -23.76 -1.28
CA GLY A 183 -7.29 -23.82 -2.08
C GLY A 183 -7.59 -22.46 -2.72
N THR A 184 -8.10 -22.50 -3.95
CA THR A 184 -8.70 -21.35 -4.64
C THR A 184 -10.09 -21.74 -5.15
N GLY A 185 -11.00 -20.79 -5.24
CA GLY A 185 -12.36 -21.08 -5.69
C GLY A 185 -13.05 -19.92 -6.39
N GLU A 186 -14.11 -20.25 -7.14
CA GLU A 186 -15.10 -19.29 -7.64
C GLU A 186 -16.55 -19.80 -7.49
N THR A 187 -17.49 -18.86 -7.44
CA THR A 187 -18.92 -19.08 -7.69
C THR A 187 -19.45 -17.99 -8.60
N ALA A 188 -20.41 -18.31 -9.46
CA ALA A 188 -21.26 -17.29 -10.08
C ALA A 188 -22.13 -16.61 -8.99
N PHE A 189 -22.50 -15.34 -9.20
CA PHE A 189 -23.41 -14.61 -8.30
C PHE A 189 -24.51 -13.82 -9.03
N ASP A 190 -24.19 -12.78 -9.80
CA ASP A 190 -25.18 -12.02 -10.58
C ASP A 190 -24.65 -11.56 -11.95
N ASP A 191 -25.48 -11.59 -12.99
CA ASP A 191 -25.06 -11.37 -14.38
C ASP A 191 -24.71 -9.90 -14.76
N LYS A 192 -24.69 -8.96 -13.80
CA LYS A 192 -24.64 -7.51 -14.11
C LYS A 192 -23.62 -6.72 -13.30
N THR A 193 -23.42 -7.07 -12.04
CA THR A 193 -22.71 -6.25 -11.04
C THR A 193 -21.50 -7.02 -10.52
N TYR A 194 -21.72 -8.26 -10.06
CA TYR A 194 -20.68 -9.17 -9.59
C TYR A 194 -20.85 -10.54 -10.27
N PRO A 195 -20.35 -10.71 -11.52
CA PRO A 195 -20.45 -11.95 -12.29
C PRO A 195 -19.98 -13.19 -11.51
N LYS A 196 -18.92 -13.02 -10.70
CA LYS A 196 -18.37 -14.06 -9.84
C LYS A 196 -17.89 -13.49 -8.51
N ILE A 197 -17.85 -14.36 -7.51
CA ILE A 197 -17.06 -14.19 -6.28
C ILE A 197 -15.89 -15.17 -6.37
N TYR A 198 -14.70 -14.74 -6.01
CA TYR A 198 -13.47 -15.52 -5.98
C TYR A 198 -12.98 -15.67 -4.54
N ALA A 199 -12.37 -16.80 -4.19
CA ALA A 199 -11.82 -17.06 -2.87
C ALA A 199 -10.46 -17.77 -2.92
N LEU A 200 -9.69 -17.63 -1.85
CA LEU A 200 -8.42 -18.32 -1.59
C LEU A 200 -8.31 -18.60 -0.10
N ALA A 201 -7.85 -19.80 0.26
CA ALA A 201 -7.52 -20.18 1.63
C ALA A 201 -6.17 -20.93 1.65
N GLN A 202 -5.37 -20.70 2.68
CA GLN A 202 -4.08 -21.38 2.85
C GLN A 202 -3.73 -21.59 4.34
N CYS A 203 -3.10 -22.71 4.66
CA CYS A 203 -2.42 -22.95 5.94
C CYS A 203 -0.91 -23.17 5.75
N THR A 204 -0.15 -23.22 6.84
CA THR A 204 1.24 -23.70 6.78
C THR A 204 1.27 -25.23 6.53
N PRO A 205 2.07 -25.73 5.57
CA PRO A 205 2.16 -27.16 5.23
C PRO A 205 2.60 -28.12 6.36
N ASP A 206 3.07 -27.63 7.50
CA ASP A 206 3.35 -28.43 8.70
C ASP A 206 2.09 -28.82 9.49
N MET A 207 0.93 -28.21 9.21
CA MET A 207 -0.36 -28.59 9.82
C MET A 207 -0.87 -29.93 9.33
N SER A 208 -1.55 -30.68 10.22
CA SER A 208 -2.43 -31.76 9.78
C SER A 208 -3.67 -31.21 9.07
N ALA A 209 -4.39 -32.08 8.36
CA ALA A 209 -5.66 -31.74 7.74
C ALA A 209 -6.75 -31.38 8.79
N ALA A 210 -6.60 -31.78 10.05
CA ALA A 210 -7.48 -31.38 11.14
C ALA A 210 -7.15 -29.95 11.61
N ASP A 211 -5.87 -29.69 11.91
CA ASP A 211 -5.41 -28.39 12.42
C ASP A 211 -5.69 -27.24 11.45
N CYS A 212 -5.47 -27.48 10.14
CA CYS A 212 -5.77 -26.49 9.10
C CYS A 212 -7.28 -26.20 8.99
N ARG A 213 -8.13 -27.24 9.09
CA ARG A 213 -9.60 -27.07 9.10
C ARG A 213 -10.06 -26.29 10.33
N THR A 214 -9.51 -26.57 11.50
CA THR A 214 -9.81 -25.82 12.74
C THR A 214 -9.35 -24.37 12.61
N CYS A 215 -8.09 -24.13 12.23
CA CYS A 215 -7.53 -22.78 12.09
C CYS A 215 -8.33 -21.92 11.11
N LEU A 216 -8.58 -22.42 9.89
CA LEU A 216 -9.39 -21.72 8.89
C LEU A 216 -10.84 -21.56 9.37
N GLY A 217 -11.44 -22.63 9.89
CA GLY A 217 -12.81 -22.62 10.39
C GLY A 217 -13.04 -21.58 11.48
N ASP A 218 -12.10 -21.41 12.41
CA ASP A 218 -12.18 -20.42 13.48
C ASP A 218 -12.03 -18.99 12.97
N ILE A 219 -11.07 -18.69 12.10
CA ILE A 219 -10.95 -17.33 11.53
C ILE A 219 -12.14 -16.99 10.62
N ILE A 220 -12.71 -17.96 9.90
CA ILE A 220 -13.94 -17.76 9.13
C ILE A 220 -15.12 -17.50 10.08
N ARG A 221 -15.32 -18.35 11.09
CA ARG A 221 -16.40 -18.27 12.09
C ARG A 221 -16.39 -16.95 12.87
N MET A 222 -15.22 -16.45 13.25
CA MET A 222 -15.08 -15.23 14.04
C MET A 222 -15.08 -13.96 13.19
N MET A 223 -14.36 -13.94 12.06
CA MET A 223 -14.15 -12.70 11.30
C MET A 223 -15.27 -12.43 10.29
N THR A 224 -15.85 -13.47 9.68
CA THR A 224 -16.81 -13.30 8.57
C THR A 224 -18.10 -12.59 9.01
N PRO A 225 -18.78 -12.98 10.11
CA PRO A 225 -19.98 -12.27 10.57
C PRO A 225 -19.66 -10.85 11.06
N LYS A 226 -18.49 -10.66 11.67
CA LYS A 226 -18.08 -9.42 12.34
C LYS A 226 -17.62 -8.32 11.39
N TYR A 227 -16.94 -8.68 10.29
CA TYR A 227 -16.31 -7.72 9.38
C TYR A 227 -16.79 -7.81 7.93
N PHE A 228 -17.24 -8.99 7.47
CA PHE A 228 -17.48 -9.25 6.04
C PHE A 228 -18.97 -9.29 5.65
N THR A 229 -19.87 -9.10 6.62
CA THR A 229 -21.32 -8.98 6.37
C THR A 229 -21.62 -7.84 5.40
N GLY A 230 -22.10 -8.19 4.21
CA GLY A 230 -22.43 -7.23 3.13
C GLY A 230 -21.23 -6.66 2.37
N LYS A 231 -20.02 -7.23 2.50
CA LYS A 231 -18.80 -6.77 1.81
C LYS A 231 -18.53 -7.53 0.52
N HIS A 232 -17.96 -6.85 -0.48
CA HIS A 232 -17.53 -7.43 -1.76
C HIS A 232 -16.24 -8.25 -1.64
N GLY A 233 -15.35 -7.80 -0.75
CA GLY A 233 -14.07 -8.44 -0.50
C GLY A 233 -13.72 -8.42 0.98
N GLY A 234 -12.90 -9.39 1.40
CA GLY A 234 -12.51 -9.58 2.78
C GLY A 234 -11.31 -10.51 2.89
N ARG A 235 -10.42 -10.23 3.84
CA ARG A 235 -9.17 -10.97 4.04
C ARG A 235 -8.82 -11.03 5.52
N VAL A 236 -8.37 -12.20 5.96
CA VAL A 236 -7.69 -12.39 7.24
C VAL A 236 -6.25 -12.78 6.92
N PHE A 237 -5.29 -11.93 7.31
CA PHE A 237 -3.87 -12.22 7.26
C PHE A 237 -3.48 -12.94 8.56
N GLY A 238 -2.95 -14.16 8.44
CA GLY A 238 -2.42 -14.90 9.58
C GLY A 238 -1.21 -15.73 9.16
N VAL A 239 -0.28 -15.93 10.09
CA VAL A 239 1.02 -16.60 9.86
C VAL A 239 0.88 -18.12 9.72
N ARG A 240 -0.15 -18.69 10.35
CA ARG A 240 -0.46 -20.13 10.37
C ARG A 240 -1.61 -20.50 9.43
N CYS A 241 -2.63 -19.65 9.34
CA CYS A 241 -3.66 -19.78 8.31
C CYS A 241 -4.26 -18.42 7.91
N THR A 242 -4.70 -18.33 6.64
CA THR A 242 -5.11 -17.10 5.96
C THR A 242 -6.23 -17.39 4.96
N PHE A 243 -7.14 -16.44 4.76
CA PHE A 243 -8.10 -16.50 3.65
C PHE A 243 -8.41 -15.12 3.08
N ARG A 244 -8.85 -15.10 1.82
CA ARG A 244 -9.26 -13.92 1.07
C ARG A 244 -10.46 -14.25 0.17
N PHE A 245 -11.39 -13.32 0.02
CA PHE A 245 -12.38 -13.33 -1.06
C PHE A 245 -12.50 -11.94 -1.69
N GLU A 246 -12.92 -11.89 -2.95
CA GLU A 246 -13.08 -10.67 -3.77
C GLU A 246 -14.13 -10.90 -4.87
N THR A 247 -14.61 -9.83 -5.51
CA THR A 247 -15.44 -9.89 -6.74
C THR A 247 -14.63 -9.90 -8.05
N TYR A 248 -13.30 -9.90 -7.95
CA TYR A 248 -12.36 -9.93 -9.08
C TYR A 248 -11.30 -11.03 -8.88
N PRO A 249 -10.70 -11.59 -9.95
CA PRO A 249 -9.68 -12.63 -9.83
C PRO A 249 -8.36 -12.05 -9.30
N PHE A 250 -7.80 -12.68 -8.26
CA PHE A 250 -6.57 -12.24 -7.57
C PHE A 250 -5.51 -13.36 -7.39
N PHE A 251 -5.71 -14.50 -8.05
CA PHE A 251 -4.80 -15.66 -8.01
C PHE A 251 -4.50 -16.21 -9.40
N ASN A 252 -3.37 -16.90 -9.52
CA ASN A 252 -2.86 -17.41 -10.79
C ASN A 252 -3.36 -18.84 -11.08
N GLY A 253 -3.74 -19.09 -12.33
CA GLY A 253 -4.25 -20.39 -12.78
C GLY A 253 -5.77 -20.50 -12.67
N HIS A 254 -6.28 -21.73 -12.68
CA HIS A 254 -7.72 -22.00 -12.61
C HIS A 254 -8.17 -22.18 -11.16
N PRO A 255 -9.41 -21.77 -10.80
CA PRO A 255 -10.00 -22.08 -9.49
C PRO A 255 -10.12 -23.58 -9.28
N LEU A 256 -9.65 -24.07 -8.13
CA LEU A 256 -9.67 -25.49 -7.73
C LEU A 256 -11.07 -25.94 -7.26
N VAL A 257 -11.83 -25.02 -6.67
CA VAL A 257 -13.23 -25.19 -6.28
C VAL A 257 -14.13 -24.35 -7.20
N GLN A 258 -15.17 -24.96 -7.77
CA GLN A 258 -16.17 -24.25 -8.56
C GLN A 258 -17.55 -24.61 -8.02
N LEU A 259 -18.24 -23.64 -7.42
CA LEU A 259 -19.60 -23.84 -6.93
C LEU A 259 -20.63 -23.44 -7.98
N LEU A 260 -21.66 -24.27 -8.13
CA LEU A 260 -22.85 -23.91 -8.88
C LEU A 260 -23.60 -22.76 -8.15
N PRO A 261 -24.21 -21.82 -8.88
CA PRO A 261 -25.02 -20.77 -8.27
C PRO A 261 -26.12 -21.38 -7.39
N GLY A 262 -26.38 -20.74 -6.25
CA GLY A 262 -27.44 -21.19 -5.35
C GLY A 262 -28.83 -21.00 -5.97
N PRO A 263 -29.85 -21.75 -5.52
CA PRO A 263 -31.23 -21.47 -5.92
C PRO A 263 -31.58 -20.01 -5.56
N PRO A 264 -32.25 -19.25 -6.45
CA PRO A 264 -32.60 -17.87 -6.17
C PRO A 264 -33.56 -17.77 -4.98
N PRO A 265 -33.53 -16.66 -4.21
CA PRO A 265 -34.52 -16.43 -3.15
C PRO A 265 -35.93 -16.42 -3.76
N ALA A 266 -36.86 -17.16 -3.16
CA ALA A 266 -38.21 -17.34 -3.69
C ALA A 266 -38.98 -16.01 -3.78
N SER A 267 -39.09 -15.47 -4.98
CA SER A 267 -39.91 -14.29 -5.25
C SER A 267 -41.40 -14.65 -5.17
N PHE A 268 -42.10 -14.09 -4.19
CA PHE A 268 -43.55 -14.27 -4.05
C PHE A 268 -44.29 -13.60 -5.23
N THR A 269 -44.89 -14.39 -6.11
CA THR A 269 -45.81 -13.94 -7.16
C THR A 269 -47.09 -14.78 -7.15
N PRO A 270 -48.30 -14.17 -7.11
CA PRO A 270 -49.56 -14.89 -7.30
C PRO A 270 -49.70 -15.50 -8.71
N PRO A 271 -50.55 -16.52 -8.90
CA PRO A 271 -50.55 -17.35 -10.11
C PRO A 271 -51.37 -16.78 -11.28
N ALA A 272 -50.93 -17.07 -12.51
CA ALA A 272 -51.69 -16.85 -13.74
C ALA A 272 -51.50 -17.99 -14.77
N THR A 273 -52.53 -18.83 -14.87
CA THR A 273 -52.99 -19.59 -16.06
C THR A 273 -52.06 -19.83 -17.27
N SER A 274 -51.51 -21.04 -17.33
CA SER A 274 -51.65 -22.02 -18.43
C SER A 274 -51.81 -21.59 -19.91
N SER A 275 -50.93 -22.12 -20.77
CA SER A 275 -51.28 -22.66 -22.10
C SER A 275 -50.32 -23.80 -22.51
N GLN A 276 -50.71 -24.63 -23.49
CA GLN A 276 -49.96 -25.76 -24.07
C GLN A 276 -49.42 -25.36 -25.48
N GLY A 277 -48.44 -26.00 -26.13
CA GLY A 277 -47.54 -27.12 -25.79
C GLY A 277 -46.12 -26.83 -26.33
N GLU A 278 -45.39 -27.68 -27.08
CA GLU A 278 -45.53 -29.12 -27.43
C GLU A 278 -44.20 -29.65 -28.06
N LEU A 279 -43.99 -30.97 -28.15
CA LEU A 279 -42.83 -31.67 -28.77
C LEU A 279 -43.28 -33.12 -29.15
N PRO A 280 -42.57 -33.95 -29.97
CA PRO A 280 -41.13 -33.96 -30.30
C PRO A 280 -40.87 -33.86 -31.84
N ALA A 281 -39.88 -34.43 -32.57
CA ALA A 281 -38.89 -35.51 -32.33
C ALA A 281 -37.74 -35.56 -33.39
N ASN A 282 -36.94 -36.64 -33.31
CA ASN A 282 -36.15 -37.32 -34.36
C ASN A 282 -34.70 -36.91 -34.74
N PHE A 283 -33.76 -37.40 -33.92
CA PHE A 283 -32.85 -38.53 -34.25
C PHE A 283 -32.08 -38.59 -35.61
N THR A 284 -30.76 -38.42 -35.47
CA THR A 284 -29.64 -39.25 -36.00
C THR A 284 -29.09 -39.09 -37.44
N PRO A 285 -27.79 -39.46 -37.68
CA PRO A 285 -27.03 -39.06 -38.87
C PRO A 285 -26.42 -40.21 -39.70
N PRO A 286 -25.74 -39.89 -40.83
CA PRO A 286 -24.64 -40.66 -41.41
C PRO A 286 -23.29 -39.93 -41.26
N ALA A 287 -22.12 -40.48 -41.60
CA ALA A 287 -21.58 -41.85 -41.53
C ALA A 287 -20.07 -41.75 -41.89
N THR A 288 -19.21 -42.61 -41.34
CA THR A 288 -17.76 -42.61 -41.59
C THR A 288 -17.34 -43.05 -42.99
N THR A 289 -16.18 -42.54 -43.46
CA THR A 289 -15.29 -43.25 -44.39
C THR A 289 -13.85 -43.28 -43.84
N GLN A 290 -13.14 -44.38 -44.10
CA GLN A 290 -11.73 -44.60 -43.68
C GLN A 290 -10.78 -44.48 -44.89
N GLY A 291 -9.48 -44.23 -44.66
CA GLY A 291 -8.50 -43.99 -45.73
C GLY A 291 -7.01 -44.15 -45.36
N THR A 292 -6.62 -45.35 -44.93
CA THR A 292 -5.26 -45.96 -44.93
C THR A 292 -3.97 -45.12 -45.09
N ARG A 293 -3.01 -45.35 -44.18
CA ARG A 293 -1.57 -45.01 -44.31
C ARG A 293 -0.89 -45.76 -45.48
N HIS A 294 0.13 -45.15 -46.13
CA HIS A 294 1.54 -45.60 -45.93
C HIS A 294 2.65 -44.63 -46.40
N ARG A 295 3.91 -45.02 -46.11
CA ARG A 295 5.21 -44.32 -46.30
C ARG A 295 5.56 -44.09 -47.80
N THR A 296 6.44 -43.14 -48.16
CA THR A 296 7.92 -43.28 -48.08
C THR A 296 8.71 -41.96 -48.17
N ARG A 297 9.94 -41.94 -47.63
CA ARG A 297 10.86 -40.79 -47.53
C ARG A 297 11.74 -40.65 -48.79
N LEU A 298 11.94 -39.43 -49.32
CA LEU A 298 13.21 -38.90 -49.90
C LEU A 298 13.00 -37.51 -50.56
N LEU A 299 13.18 -36.41 -49.81
CA LEU A 299 13.41 -35.04 -50.37
C LEU A 299 13.73 -33.92 -49.33
N VAL A 300 14.39 -34.24 -48.20
CA VAL A 300 14.45 -33.34 -47.02
C VAL A 300 15.70 -32.44 -46.97
N LEU A 301 16.72 -32.66 -47.82
CA LEU A 301 18.01 -31.93 -47.73
C LEU A 301 18.18 -30.72 -48.66
N ALA A 302 17.26 -30.46 -49.59
CA ALA A 302 17.36 -29.34 -50.54
C ALA A 302 16.65 -28.05 -50.06
N ILE A 303 15.67 -28.17 -49.15
CA ILE A 303 14.79 -27.07 -48.72
C ILE A 303 15.17 -26.55 -47.32
N THR A 304 15.81 -27.40 -46.50
CA THR A 304 16.18 -27.11 -45.11
C THR A 304 17.32 -26.10 -44.99
N VAL A 305 18.33 -26.15 -45.86
CA VAL A 305 19.46 -25.19 -45.82
C VAL A 305 19.03 -23.77 -46.23
N PRO A 306 18.26 -23.54 -47.32
CA PRO A 306 17.72 -22.21 -47.62
C PRO A 306 16.80 -21.67 -46.53
N LEU A 307 15.93 -22.49 -45.93
CA LEU A 307 15.06 -22.05 -44.84
C LEU A 307 15.81 -21.76 -43.53
N ALA A 308 16.87 -22.51 -43.22
CA ALA A 308 17.73 -22.22 -42.08
C ALA A 308 18.56 -20.95 -42.29
N ALA A 309 19.12 -20.74 -43.48
CA ALA A 309 19.81 -19.50 -43.82
C ALA A 309 18.85 -18.30 -43.82
N ALA A 310 17.64 -18.44 -44.36
CA ALA A 310 16.61 -17.41 -44.35
C ALA A 310 16.08 -17.12 -42.94
N SER A 311 15.94 -18.12 -42.06
CA SER A 311 15.50 -17.90 -40.68
C SER A 311 16.60 -17.28 -39.82
N VAL A 312 17.86 -17.68 -39.99
CA VAL A 312 19.02 -17.02 -39.35
C VAL A 312 19.20 -15.60 -39.87
N PHE A 313 19.03 -15.35 -41.17
CA PHE A 313 19.06 -13.99 -41.73
C PHE A 313 17.87 -13.14 -41.25
N ALA A 314 16.67 -13.70 -41.20
CA ALA A 314 15.49 -13.02 -40.65
C ALA A 314 15.64 -12.74 -39.14
N LEU A 315 16.27 -13.64 -38.38
CA LEU A 315 16.59 -13.43 -36.96
C LEU A 315 17.74 -12.43 -36.77
N ALA A 316 18.73 -12.40 -37.66
CA ALA A 316 19.81 -11.41 -37.64
C ALA A 316 19.30 -10.02 -38.02
N VAL A 317 18.47 -9.91 -39.06
CA VAL A 317 17.77 -8.67 -39.44
C VAL A 317 16.78 -8.26 -38.35
N ALA A 318 16.02 -9.19 -37.75
CA ALA A 318 15.17 -8.87 -36.62
C ALA A 318 15.99 -8.38 -35.41
N CYS A 319 17.10 -9.04 -35.06
CA CYS A 319 17.97 -8.64 -33.95
C CYS A 319 18.61 -7.27 -34.21
N PHE A 320 19.12 -7.03 -35.42
CA PHE A 320 19.66 -5.73 -35.85
C PHE A 320 18.56 -4.65 -35.88
N CYS A 321 17.34 -4.98 -36.30
CA CYS A 321 16.19 -4.07 -36.24
C CYS A 321 15.67 -3.88 -34.80
N PHE A 322 15.86 -4.81 -33.87
CA PHE A 322 15.52 -4.65 -32.45
C PHE A 322 16.57 -3.82 -31.72
N GLN A 323 17.87 -4.07 -31.96
CA GLN A 323 18.99 -3.25 -31.49
C GLN A 323 18.89 -1.81 -32.01
N ASN A 324 18.37 -1.61 -33.24
CA ASN A 324 18.04 -0.29 -33.79
C ASN A 324 16.57 0.16 -33.54
N ARG A 325 15.78 -0.57 -32.74
CA ARG A 325 14.43 -0.15 -32.26
C ARG A 325 14.37 0.06 -30.74
N THR A 326 15.43 -0.25 -30.01
CA THR A 326 15.95 0.65 -28.99
C THR A 326 16.63 1.84 -29.72
N THR A 327 15.95 2.91 -30.12
CA THR A 327 14.72 3.50 -29.55
C THR A 327 13.66 3.94 -30.59
N LYS A 328 12.52 3.24 -30.61
CA LYS A 328 11.23 3.80 -31.04
C LYS A 328 10.05 3.16 -30.29
N TYR A 329 10.07 3.34 -28.98
CA TYR A 329 8.88 3.20 -28.13
C TYR A 329 7.80 4.18 -28.62
N SER A 330 6.52 3.79 -28.54
CA SER A 330 5.41 4.69 -28.86
C SER A 330 5.42 5.88 -27.90
N GLY A 331 5.87 7.03 -28.38
CA GLY A 331 6.13 8.19 -27.52
C GLY A 331 4.87 8.69 -26.84
N ILE A 332 4.91 8.78 -25.52
CA ILE A 332 4.15 9.83 -24.82
C ILE A 332 4.59 11.15 -25.47
N PRO A 333 3.67 12.02 -25.93
CA PRO A 333 4.02 13.28 -26.57
C PRO A 333 4.45 14.34 -25.55
N TYR A 334 5.44 14.01 -24.71
CA TYR A 334 6.17 14.98 -23.93
C TYR A 334 7.49 15.31 -24.63
N SER A 335 7.43 16.31 -25.50
CA SER A 335 8.62 16.92 -26.08
C SER A 335 9.34 17.70 -24.98
N THR A 336 10.25 17.04 -24.26
CA THR A 336 11.19 17.71 -23.35
C THR A 336 11.98 18.71 -24.19
N THR A 337 11.71 19.99 -24.00
CA THR A 337 12.32 21.03 -24.82
C THR A 337 13.80 21.18 -24.44
N PRO A 338 14.65 21.69 -25.35
CA PRO A 338 16.00 22.11 -24.97
C PRO A 338 16.00 23.12 -23.80
N HIS A 339 14.92 23.87 -23.65
CA HIS A 339 14.73 24.84 -22.56
C HIS A 339 14.61 24.18 -21.17
N ASP A 340 13.94 23.03 -21.08
CA ASP A 340 13.82 22.25 -19.82
C ASP A 340 15.19 21.73 -19.37
N ILE A 341 16.00 21.26 -20.32
CA ILE A 341 17.35 20.74 -20.08
C ILE A 341 18.31 21.87 -19.69
N LEU A 342 18.21 23.04 -20.33
CA LEU A 342 18.98 24.23 -19.97
C LEU A 342 18.61 24.78 -18.57
N SER A 343 17.34 24.66 -18.17
CA SER A 343 16.88 25.04 -16.82
C SER A 343 17.46 24.12 -15.74
N ALA A 344 17.48 22.80 -15.96
CA ALA A 344 18.13 21.86 -15.03
C ALA A 344 19.63 22.13 -14.86
N GLY A 345 20.30 22.67 -15.89
CA GLY A 345 21.73 23.01 -15.86
C GLY A 345 22.10 24.20 -14.97
N SER A 346 21.17 25.11 -14.65
CA SER A 346 21.44 26.25 -13.75
C SER A 346 21.22 25.94 -12.27
N LEU A 347 20.54 24.83 -11.97
CA LEU A 347 20.26 24.34 -10.61
C LEU A 347 21.41 23.50 -10.01
N LEU A 348 22.49 23.26 -10.75
CA LEU A 348 23.62 22.45 -10.28
C LEU A 348 24.47 23.22 -9.25
N LEU A 349 24.58 22.65 -8.05
CA LEU A 349 25.36 23.18 -6.94
C LEU A 349 26.59 22.31 -6.65
N ASP A 350 27.73 22.98 -6.54
CA ASP A 350 29.06 22.44 -6.24
C ASP A 350 29.11 21.83 -4.82
N LEU A 351 29.55 20.57 -4.72
CA LEU A 351 29.57 19.81 -3.46
C LEU A 351 30.46 20.44 -2.39
N SER A 352 31.53 21.15 -2.78
CA SER A 352 32.41 21.83 -1.84
C SER A 352 31.71 22.98 -1.12
N LYS A 353 30.80 23.68 -1.81
CA LYS A 353 29.99 24.76 -1.22
C LYS A 353 28.96 24.20 -0.24
N ILE A 354 28.32 23.08 -0.59
CA ILE A 354 27.33 22.44 0.28
C ILE A 354 28.01 21.85 1.51
N ARG A 355 29.15 21.15 1.36
CA ARG A 355 29.97 20.70 2.51
C ARG A 355 30.38 21.87 3.39
N THR A 356 30.80 23.00 2.83
CA THR A 356 31.12 24.20 3.62
C THR A 356 29.90 24.75 4.36
N ALA A 357 28.75 24.86 3.67
CA ALA A 357 27.53 25.44 4.22
C ALA A 357 26.89 24.61 5.34
N THR A 358 27.09 23.29 5.38
CA THR A 358 26.48 22.36 6.35
C THR A 358 27.44 21.89 7.46
N ASP A 359 28.63 22.49 7.58
CA ASP A 359 29.74 22.00 8.43
C ASP A 359 30.06 20.52 8.15
N ASN A 360 30.30 20.21 6.87
CA ASN A 360 30.53 18.86 6.33
C ASN A 360 29.46 17.83 6.73
N PHE A 361 28.19 18.24 6.73
CA PHE A 361 27.04 17.44 7.20
C PHE A 361 27.14 17.03 8.69
N SER A 362 27.67 17.92 9.54
CA SER A 362 27.72 17.77 10.99
C SER A 362 26.35 17.43 11.59
N ASP A 363 26.28 16.47 12.51
CA ASP A 363 25.04 16.09 13.19
C ASP A 363 24.44 17.25 14.01
N ASN A 364 25.25 18.25 14.41
CA ASN A 364 24.76 19.48 15.04
C ASN A 364 23.83 20.30 14.12
N ASN A 365 23.97 20.13 12.79
CA ASN A 365 23.12 20.76 11.79
C ASN A 365 21.96 19.85 11.33
N LYS A 366 21.82 18.63 11.86
CA LYS A 366 20.80 17.67 11.42
C LYS A 366 19.40 18.12 11.86
N LEU A 367 18.53 18.36 10.88
CA LEU A 367 17.14 18.79 11.09
C LEU A 367 16.19 17.62 11.30
N GLY A 368 16.51 16.46 10.72
CA GLY A 368 15.76 15.21 10.82
C GLY A 368 16.29 14.14 9.86
N GLU A 369 15.77 12.93 9.95
CA GLU A 369 16.09 11.81 9.06
C GLU A 369 14.87 10.88 8.91
N GLY A 370 14.73 10.27 7.75
CA GLY A 370 13.67 9.29 7.47
C GLY A 370 14.04 8.38 6.30
N GLY A 371 13.08 7.59 5.80
CA GLY A 371 13.31 6.61 4.71
C GLY A 371 13.87 7.19 3.40
N PHE A 372 13.83 8.51 3.24
CA PHE A 372 14.34 9.26 2.08
C PHE A 372 15.73 9.89 2.30
N GLY A 373 16.37 9.64 3.46
CA GLY A 373 17.68 10.19 3.84
C GLY A 373 17.61 11.28 4.93
N ALA A 374 18.78 11.80 5.29
CA ALA A 374 18.94 12.83 6.32
C ALA A 374 18.84 14.24 5.74
N VAL A 375 18.28 15.17 6.52
CA VAL A 375 18.16 16.59 6.17
C VAL A 375 19.01 17.43 7.11
N TYR A 376 19.86 18.29 6.55
CA TYR A 376 20.76 19.17 7.30
C TYR A 376 20.42 20.64 7.04
N LYS A 377 20.54 21.48 8.06
CA LYS A 377 20.60 22.94 7.90
C LYS A 377 21.95 23.31 7.29
N GLY A 378 21.97 24.36 6.49
CA GLY A 378 23.21 25.04 6.14
C GLY A 378 23.01 26.54 5.98
N VAL A 379 24.13 27.26 5.88
CA VAL A 379 24.16 28.70 5.55
C VAL A 379 25.12 28.89 4.38
N MET A 380 24.59 29.37 3.26
CA MET A 380 25.39 29.68 2.07
C MET A 380 26.30 30.90 2.31
N SER A 381 27.31 31.09 1.46
CA SER A 381 28.30 32.18 1.56
C SER A 381 27.72 33.59 1.39
N ASP A 382 26.47 33.71 0.96
CA ASP A 382 25.69 34.96 0.86
C ASP A 382 24.76 35.19 2.06
N GLY A 383 24.77 34.28 3.05
CA GLY A 383 23.89 34.30 4.23
C GLY A 383 22.54 33.58 4.03
N GLN A 384 22.27 32.98 2.87
CA GLN A 384 21.02 32.24 2.66
C GLN A 384 20.98 30.94 3.48
N GLU A 385 20.01 30.84 4.38
CA GLU A 385 19.72 29.59 5.10
C GLU A 385 19.07 28.56 4.16
N ILE A 386 19.59 27.33 4.18
CA ILE A 386 19.18 26.22 3.31
C ILE A 386 18.84 24.96 4.11
N ALA A 387 18.01 24.11 3.53
CA ALA A 387 17.77 22.73 3.97
C ALA A 387 18.30 21.76 2.90
N VAL A 388 19.22 20.88 3.27
CA VAL A 388 19.92 19.94 2.37
C VAL A 388 19.50 18.52 2.69
N LYS A 389 18.66 17.92 1.84
CA LYS A 389 18.27 16.51 1.91
C LYS A 389 19.31 15.66 1.18
N ARG A 390 20.07 14.87 1.94
CA ARG A 390 21.11 13.95 1.46
C ARG A 390 20.50 12.57 1.25
N LEU A 391 20.29 12.19 -0.01
CA LEU A 391 19.55 10.98 -0.37
C LEU A 391 20.40 9.72 -0.13
N SER A 392 19.80 8.69 0.47
CA SER A 392 20.49 7.50 0.95
C SER A 392 21.21 6.73 -0.18
N LEU A 393 22.55 6.61 -0.05
CA LEU A 393 23.49 6.13 -1.07
C LEU A 393 23.13 4.79 -1.73
N GLY A 394 22.49 3.88 -0.99
CA GLY A 394 22.19 2.51 -1.44
C GLY A 394 20.84 2.30 -2.14
N SER A 395 19.94 3.29 -2.19
CA SER A 395 18.56 3.04 -2.66
C SER A 395 18.36 3.33 -4.15
N LYS A 396 17.72 2.39 -4.86
CA LYS A 396 17.19 2.62 -6.24
C LYS A 396 16.12 3.73 -6.26
N GLN A 397 15.57 4.03 -5.09
CA GLN A 397 14.49 4.97 -4.84
C GLN A 397 14.99 6.42 -4.87
N GLY A 398 16.11 6.76 -4.21
CA GLY A 398 16.64 8.14 -4.19
C GLY A 398 16.97 8.67 -5.59
N VAL A 399 17.41 7.82 -6.51
CA VAL A 399 17.63 8.20 -7.92
C VAL A 399 16.32 8.47 -8.66
N GLN A 400 15.22 7.80 -8.31
CA GLN A 400 13.90 8.09 -8.85
C GLN A 400 13.31 9.37 -8.25
N GLU A 401 13.48 9.59 -6.95
CA GLU A 401 13.01 10.80 -6.26
C GLU A 401 13.72 12.05 -6.78
N LEU A 402 15.05 12.01 -6.91
CA LEU A 402 15.86 13.05 -7.57
C LEU A 402 15.34 13.40 -8.97
N LYS A 403 14.95 12.40 -9.78
CA LYS A 403 14.33 12.62 -11.09
C LYS A 403 12.93 13.22 -11.00
N THR A 404 12.09 12.71 -10.10
CA THR A 404 10.71 13.20 -9.89
C THR A 404 10.72 14.67 -9.45
N GLU A 405 11.50 15.00 -8.42
CA GLU A 405 11.67 16.35 -7.88
C GLU A 405 12.20 17.33 -8.95
N LEU A 406 13.27 16.96 -9.66
CA LEU A 406 13.87 17.83 -10.69
C LEU A 406 12.91 18.13 -11.86
N VAL A 407 12.10 17.15 -12.29
CA VAL A 407 11.10 17.34 -13.35
C VAL A 407 9.87 18.15 -12.87
N LEU A 408 9.56 18.12 -11.58
CA LEU A 408 8.50 18.92 -10.98
C LEU A 408 8.93 20.38 -10.78
N VAL A 409 10.17 20.63 -10.34
CA VAL A 409 10.71 21.98 -10.11
C VAL A 409 10.80 22.80 -11.40
N ALA A 410 11.01 22.16 -12.55
CA ALA A 410 10.92 22.82 -13.86
C ALA A 410 9.51 23.34 -14.21
N LYS A 411 8.47 22.97 -13.45
CA LYS A 411 7.05 23.21 -13.78
C LYS A 411 6.26 23.88 -12.66
N LEU A 412 6.74 23.83 -11.42
CA LEU A 412 5.97 24.21 -10.23
C LEU A 412 6.67 25.31 -9.43
N GLN A 413 6.15 26.53 -9.57
CA GLN A 413 6.50 27.68 -8.75
C GLN A 413 5.22 28.27 -8.15
N HIS A 414 4.93 27.94 -6.90
CA HIS A 414 3.77 28.48 -6.18
C HIS A 414 4.12 28.75 -4.71
N ARG A 415 3.58 29.85 -4.17
CA ARG A 415 3.84 30.36 -2.80
C ARG A 415 3.53 29.38 -1.65
N ASN A 416 2.72 28.35 -1.89
CA ASN A 416 2.40 27.30 -0.92
C ASN A 416 3.10 25.96 -1.23
N LEU A 417 4.23 25.99 -1.95
CA LEU A 417 5.14 24.87 -2.20
C LEU A 417 6.55 25.25 -1.73
N VAL A 418 7.33 24.31 -1.22
CA VAL A 418 8.72 24.56 -0.83
C VAL A 418 9.59 24.65 -2.08
N ARG A 419 10.32 25.76 -2.20
CA ARG A 419 11.19 26.05 -3.35
C ARG A 419 12.50 25.28 -3.25
N LEU A 420 12.77 24.40 -4.23
CA LEU A 420 14.11 23.88 -4.47
C LEU A 420 15.01 25.03 -4.97
N ILE A 421 16.18 25.17 -4.35
CA ILE A 421 17.26 26.10 -4.72
C ILE A 421 18.18 25.45 -5.75
N GLY A 422 18.47 24.15 -5.60
CA GLY A 422 19.32 23.42 -6.52
C GLY A 422 19.50 21.94 -6.15
N VAL A 423 20.34 21.26 -6.93
CA VAL A 423 20.70 19.85 -6.76
C VAL A 423 22.21 19.67 -6.85
N CYS A 424 22.75 18.66 -6.17
CA CYS A 424 24.14 18.22 -6.33
C CYS A 424 24.18 16.74 -6.70
N VAL A 425 24.97 16.41 -7.72
CA VAL A 425 25.19 15.05 -8.22
C VAL A 425 26.68 14.93 -8.57
N GLU A 426 27.51 14.84 -7.54
CA GLU A 426 28.98 14.81 -7.61
C GLU A 426 29.49 13.68 -6.71
N GLU A 427 30.58 13.02 -7.10
CA GLU A 427 31.05 11.79 -6.44
C GLU A 427 29.90 10.75 -6.39
N ASP A 428 29.64 10.13 -5.23
CA ASP A 428 28.43 9.34 -4.98
C ASP A 428 27.30 10.15 -4.34
N GLU A 429 27.50 11.44 -4.02
CA GLU A 429 26.50 12.26 -3.32
C GLU A 429 25.34 12.66 -4.23
N LYS A 430 24.13 12.68 -3.65
CA LYS A 430 22.86 12.97 -4.34
C LYS A 430 22.05 13.86 -3.41
N LEU A 431 22.14 15.18 -3.61
CA LEU A 431 21.63 16.17 -2.67
C LEU A 431 20.52 17.01 -3.32
N LEU A 432 19.44 17.26 -2.58
CA LEU A 432 18.39 18.22 -2.92
C LEU A 432 18.49 19.39 -1.93
N VAL A 433 18.63 20.61 -2.44
CA VAL A 433 18.82 21.83 -1.63
C VAL A 433 17.59 22.71 -1.76
N TYR A 434 16.91 22.98 -0.65
CA TYR A 434 15.68 23.78 -0.55
C TYR A 434 15.90 25.02 0.31
N GLU A 435 14.97 25.98 0.23
CA GLU A 435 14.85 27.04 1.23
C GLU A 435 14.64 26.47 2.64
N TYR A 436 15.30 27.07 3.65
CA TYR A 436 15.11 26.67 5.04
C TYR A 436 13.75 27.15 5.57
N MET A 437 13.09 26.29 6.37
CA MET A 437 11.76 26.51 6.92
C MET A 437 11.85 26.60 8.46
N PRO A 438 11.90 27.80 9.06
CA PRO A 438 12.30 27.98 10.46
C PRO A 438 11.30 27.37 11.45
N ASN A 439 10.00 27.41 11.14
CA ASN A 439 8.93 26.87 11.98
C ASN A 439 8.63 25.39 11.67
N ARG A 440 9.62 24.66 11.11
CA ARG A 440 9.64 23.19 10.91
C ARG A 440 8.37 22.66 10.23
N SER A 441 7.88 21.49 10.63
CA SER A 441 6.70 20.82 10.08
C SER A 441 5.48 21.00 10.99
N LEU A 442 4.30 21.11 10.38
CA LEU A 442 3.05 21.40 11.05
C LEU A 442 2.73 20.43 12.21
N ASP A 443 3.06 19.15 12.05
CA ASP A 443 2.81 18.10 13.05
C ASP A 443 3.62 18.29 14.34
N THR A 444 4.86 18.81 14.23
CA THR A 444 5.72 19.07 15.40
C THR A 444 5.21 20.20 16.30
N ILE A 445 4.37 21.09 15.77
CA ILE A 445 3.74 22.19 16.50
C ILE A 445 2.30 21.83 16.89
N LEU A 446 1.52 21.27 15.96
CA LEU A 446 0.09 20.99 16.16
C LEU A 446 -0.20 19.97 17.26
N PHE A 447 0.67 18.97 17.44
CA PHE A 447 0.47 17.87 18.40
C PHE A 447 1.29 18.03 19.70
N ASP A 448 2.07 19.10 19.84
CA ASP A 448 2.80 19.43 21.06
C ASP A 448 1.93 20.30 22.00
N SER A 449 1.81 19.89 23.26
CA SER A 449 0.93 20.54 24.26
C SER A 449 1.25 22.00 24.61
N GLN A 450 2.42 22.50 24.22
CA GLN A 450 2.87 23.88 24.43
C GLN A 450 2.94 24.64 23.11
N GLN A 451 3.54 24.05 22.07
CA GLN A 451 3.71 24.71 20.77
C GLN A 451 2.37 24.87 20.02
N SER A 452 1.37 24.00 20.25
CA SER A 452 0.05 24.13 19.60
C SER A 452 -0.69 25.43 19.94
N LYS A 453 -0.30 26.09 21.04
CA LYS A 453 -0.78 27.41 21.49
C LYS A 453 -0.29 28.54 20.59
N GLU A 454 0.83 28.35 19.88
CA GLU A 454 1.33 29.31 18.90
C GLU A 454 0.44 29.34 17.65
N LEU A 455 -0.28 28.24 17.37
CA LEU A 455 -1.27 28.11 16.29
C LEU A 455 -2.67 28.56 16.75
N ASP A 456 -2.87 29.87 16.89
CA ASP A 456 -4.19 30.48 17.04
C ASP A 456 -5.13 30.15 15.85
N TRP A 457 -6.43 30.42 16.02
CA TRP A 457 -7.45 30.13 15.01
C TRP A 457 -7.17 30.77 13.65
N GLY A 458 -6.65 32.00 13.63
CA GLY A 458 -6.29 32.72 12.41
C GLY A 458 -5.13 32.06 11.67
N LYS A 459 -4.10 31.60 12.40
CA LYS A 459 -3.01 30.78 11.82
C LYS A 459 -3.53 29.44 11.30
N ARG A 460 -4.41 28.74 12.03
CA ARG A 460 -4.96 27.45 11.55
C ARG A 460 -5.82 27.61 10.29
N LEU A 461 -6.64 28.67 10.19
CA LEU A 461 -7.34 29.05 8.96
C LEU A 461 -6.36 29.35 7.81
N LYS A 462 -5.31 30.15 8.07
CA LYS A 462 -4.26 30.50 7.11
C LYS A 462 -3.55 29.25 6.57
N ILE A 463 -3.29 28.28 7.44
CA ILE A 463 -2.68 26.99 7.11
C ILE A 463 -3.63 26.14 6.25
N ILE A 464 -4.87 25.91 6.67
CA ILE A 464 -5.87 25.15 5.90
C ILE A 464 -6.04 25.74 4.49
N GLY A 465 -6.28 27.04 4.39
CA GLY A 465 -6.45 27.72 3.10
C GLY A 465 -5.19 27.74 2.24
N GLY A 466 -4.00 27.78 2.83
CA GLY A 466 -2.73 27.72 2.09
C GLY A 466 -2.42 26.33 1.54
N VAL A 467 -2.65 25.27 2.32
CA VAL A 467 -2.53 23.89 1.83
C VAL A 467 -3.57 23.60 0.75
N ALA A 468 -4.84 23.99 0.94
CA ALA A 468 -5.88 23.81 -0.07
C ALA A 468 -5.57 24.50 -1.41
N ARG A 469 -4.83 25.62 -1.40
CA ARG A 469 -4.30 26.25 -2.62
C ARG A 469 -3.11 25.50 -3.21
N GLY A 470 -2.15 25.06 -2.39
CA GLY A 470 -0.99 24.27 -2.86
C GLY A 470 -1.38 22.93 -3.47
N LEU A 471 -2.47 22.31 -2.99
CA LEU A 471 -3.02 21.05 -3.50
C LEU A 471 -3.80 21.18 -4.81
N GLN A 472 -3.94 22.38 -5.37
CA GLN A 472 -4.41 22.52 -6.74
C GLN A 472 -3.35 22.01 -7.75
N ASP A 473 -2.07 21.98 -7.35
CA ASP A 473 -0.94 21.63 -8.22
C ASP A 473 -0.24 20.30 -7.84
N LEU A 474 -0.43 19.77 -6.62
CA LEU A 474 0.40 18.69 -6.05
C LEU A 474 -0.31 17.79 -5.02
N LYS A 475 0.39 16.74 -4.58
CA LYS A 475 -0.01 15.84 -3.48
C LYS A 475 0.53 16.35 -2.12
N PRO A 476 -0.17 16.12 -0.99
CA PRO A 476 0.36 16.40 0.34
C PRO A 476 1.21 15.22 0.83
N SER A 477 2.52 15.42 0.95
CA SER A 477 3.42 14.48 1.63
C SER A 477 3.79 15.01 3.03
N ASN A 478 4.28 16.25 3.07
CA ASN A 478 4.65 16.98 4.29
C ASN A 478 4.23 18.46 4.16
N VAL A 479 3.90 19.11 5.28
CA VAL A 479 3.58 20.56 5.34
C VAL A 479 4.57 21.25 6.27
N LEU A 480 5.37 22.16 5.73
CA LEU A 480 6.33 22.98 6.47
C LEU A 480 5.81 24.41 6.64
N LEU A 481 6.26 25.10 7.69
CA LEU A 481 5.84 26.46 8.01
C LEU A 481 7.02 27.44 7.92
N ASP A 482 6.82 28.55 7.20
CA ASP A 482 7.79 29.65 7.18
C ASP A 482 7.64 30.55 8.43
N PHE A 483 8.48 31.60 8.52
CA PHE A 483 8.53 32.50 9.68
C PHE A 483 7.17 33.12 10.03
N ASP A 484 6.36 33.47 9.03
CA ASP A 484 5.03 34.05 9.20
C ASP A 484 3.92 32.98 9.31
N TYR A 485 4.27 31.71 9.48
CA TYR A 485 3.35 30.57 9.48
C TYR A 485 2.54 30.43 8.17
N ASN A 486 3.11 30.82 7.02
CA ASN A 486 2.55 30.38 5.74
C ASN A 486 2.89 28.90 5.53
N PRO A 487 1.92 28.05 5.14
CA PRO A 487 2.19 26.65 4.83
C PRO A 487 2.85 26.52 3.46
N LYS A 488 3.85 25.64 3.36
CA LYS A 488 4.41 25.17 2.10
C LYS A 488 4.45 23.64 2.09
N ILE A 489 3.89 23.04 1.05
CA ILE A 489 3.93 21.58 0.85
C ILE A 489 5.34 21.21 0.38
N SER A 490 5.87 20.10 0.88
CA SER A 490 7.21 19.59 0.57
C SER A 490 7.22 18.08 0.30
N ASP A 491 8.40 17.56 -0.05
CA ASP A 491 8.71 16.14 -0.22
C ASP A 491 7.93 15.50 -1.39
N PHE A 492 8.33 15.84 -2.61
CA PHE A 492 7.63 15.49 -3.85
C PHE A 492 8.08 14.16 -4.46
N GLY A 493 9.02 13.44 -3.84
CA GLY A 493 9.54 12.15 -4.33
C GLY A 493 8.48 11.10 -4.66
N LEU A 494 7.33 11.11 -3.97
CA LEU A 494 6.19 10.22 -4.23
C LEU A 494 5.15 10.76 -5.23
N ALA A 495 5.30 12.00 -5.71
CA ALA A 495 4.34 12.63 -6.60
C ALA A 495 4.35 12.00 -8.00
N LYS A 496 3.18 11.58 -8.49
CA LYS A 496 3.01 10.94 -9.80
C LYS A 496 2.52 11.97 -10.81
N LEU A 497 3.42 12.40 -11.69
CA LEU A 497 3.09 13.22 -12.86
C LEU A 497 2.10 12.47 -13.76
N VAL A 498 0.90 13.03 -13.95
CA VAL A 498 -0.13 12.48 -14.84
C VAL A 498 -0.23 13.37 -16.09
N ASN A 499 -0.50 12.76 -17.25
CA ASN A 499 -0.72 13.52 -18.48
C ASN A 499 -2.00 14.36 -18.36
N ARG A 500 -2.06 15.50 -19.05
CA ARG A 500 -3.18 16.47 -18.97
C ARG A 500 -4.55 15.86 -19.27
N ASP A 501 -4.58 14.78 -20.04
CA ASP A 501 -5.78 14.09 -20.52
C ASP A 501 -6.18 12.90 -19.63
N GLN A 502 -5.46 12.65 -18.53
CA GLN A 502 -5.71 11.56 -17.57
C GLN A 502 -5.93 12.14 -16.16
N THR A 503 -7.16 12.06 -15.65
CA THR A 503 -7.55 12.56 -14.33
C THR A 503 -7.45 11.52 -13.21
N GLN A 504 -7.23 10.25 -13.58
CA GLN A 504 -7.14 9.08 -12.71
C GLN A 504 -6.10 8.11 -13.27
N GLY A 505 -5.50 7.28 -12.41
CA GLY A 505 -4.61 6.20 -12.82
C GLY A 505 -4.64 5.03 -11.82
N VAL A 506 -4.16 3.87 -12.27
CA VAL A 506 -3.99 2.67 -11.42
C VAL A 506 -2.50 2.40 -11.25
N THR A 507 -2.09 1.95 -10.06
CA THR A 507 -0.68 1.67 -9.76
C THR A 507 -0.53 0.41 -8.91
N HIS A 508 0.39 -0.47 -9.29
CA HIS A 508 0.76 -1.63 -8.47
C HIS A 508 1.76 -1.27 -7.36
N ARG A 509 2.06 0.02 -7.15
CA ARG A 509 2.90 0.55 -6.06
C ARG A 509 2.16 1.62 -5.26
N ILE A 510 1.46 1.17 -4.24
CA ILE A 510 0.85 2.00 -3.20
C ILE A 510 1.97 2.51 -2.29
N ALA A 511 1.99 3.81 -2.04
CA ALA A 511 2.94 4.48 -1.15
C ALA A 511 2.34 5.80 -0.65
N GLY A 512 2.49 6.08 0.64
CA GLY A 512 1.93 7.25 1.33
C GLY A 512 1.73 6.96 2.82
N THR A 513 1.43 8.00 3.60
CA THR A 513 1.24 7.89 5.06
C THR A 513 -0.08 7.20 5.40
N TYR A 514 -0.04 6.16 6.24
CA TYR A 514 -1.24 5.45 6.68
C TYR A 514 -2.21 6.41 7.41
N GLY A 515 -3.52 6.18 7.27
CA GLY A 515 -4.58 7.06 7.77
C GLY A 515 -4.89 8.28 6.87
N TYR A 516 -3.94 8.75 6.05
CA TYR A 516 -4.15 9.82 5.06
C TYR A 516 -4.45 9.29 3.66
N MET A 517 -4.03 8.06 3.34
CA MET A 517 -4.31 7.43 2.04
C MET A 517 -5.80 7.17 1.87
N ALA A 518 -6.35 7.61 0.72
CA ALA A 518 -7.74 7.39 0.36
C ALA A 518 -8.08 5.88 0.18
N PRO A 519 -9.30 5.44 0.52
CA PRO A 519 -9.75 4.05 0.42
C PRO A 519 -9.41 3.35 -0.92
N GLU A 520 -9.72 3.99 -2.04
CA GLU A 520 -9.49 3.44 -3.39
C GLU A 520 -7.99 3.32 -3.74
N TYR A 521 -7.16 4.18 -3.15
CA TYR A 521 -5.71 4.15 -3.31
C TYR A 521 -5.08 3.07 -2.42
N ALA A 522 -5.50 2.99 -1.16
CA ALA A 522 -4.99 2.03 -0.18
C ALA A 522 -5.40 0.57 -0.50
N MET A 523 -6.58 0.35 -1.10
CA MET A 523 -7.04 -1.00 -1.47
C MET A 523 -6.62 -1.41 -2.89
N HIS A 524 -6.82 -0.54 -3.87
CA HIS A 524 -6.78 -0.91 -5.29
C HIS A 524 -5.67 -0.20 -6.08
N GLY A 525 -4.87 0.65 -5.43
CA GLY A 525 -3.87 1.48 -6.09
C GLY A 525 -4.47 2.49 -7.08
N GLN A 526 -5.75 2.83 -6.94
CA GLN A 526 -6.39 3.84 -7.78
C GLN A 526 -6.03 5.22 -7.22
N TYR A 527 -5.40 6.08 -8.00
CA TYR A 527 -5.01 7.43 -7.58
C TYR A 527 -5.62 8.49 -8.49
N SER A 528 -6.07 9.58 -7.89
CA SER A 528 -6.70 10.70 -8.57
C SER A 528 -6.60 11.97 -7.73
N VAL A 529 -7.00 13.12 -8.29
CA VAL A 529 -7.17 14.37 -7.52
C VAL A 529 -8.15 14.19 -6.35
N LYS A 530 -9.17 13.32 -6.48
CA LYS A 530 -10.10 13.00 -5.39
C LYS A 530 -9.43 12.21 -4.26
N SER A 531 -8.33 11.50 -4.53
CA SER A 531 -7.53 10.82 -3.51
C SER A 531 -6.71 11.83 -2.69
N ASP A 532 -6.24 12.91 -3.32
CA ASP A 532 -5.52 14.00 -2.63
C ASP A 532 -6.47 14.92 -1.84
N VAL A 533 -7.70 15.09 -2.31
CA VAL A 533 -8.79 15.73 -1.53
C VAL A 533 -9.10 14.94 -0.25
N PHE A 534 -9.05 13.60 -0.28
CA PHE A 534 -9.23 12.80 0.95
C PHE A 534 -8.11 13.10 1.96
N SER A 535 -6.85 13.11 1.53
CA SER A 535 -5.70 13.47 2.39
C SER A 535 -5.84 14.87 3.00
N LEU A 536 -6.32 15.85 2.22
CA LEU A 536 -6.65 17.19 2.72
C LEU A 536 -7.77 17.16 3.77
N GLY A 537 -8.81 16.35 3.55
CA GLY A 537 -9.91 16.20 4.50
C GLY A 537 -9.45 15.70 5.87
N VAL A 538 -8.58 14.68 5.89
CA VAL A 538 -7.95 14.19 7.13
C VAL A 538 -7.16 15.31 7.82
N LEU A 539 -6.29 15.99 7.07
CA LEU A 539 -5.45 17.08 7.60
C LEU A 539 -6.28 18.25 8.16
N ILE A 540 -7.39 18.62 7.50
CA ILE A 540 -8.34 19.64 7.99
C ILE A 540 -8.89 19.23 9.37
N LEU A 541 -9.29 17.97 9.54
CA LEU A 541 -9.81 17.48 10.82
C LEU A 541 -8.74 17.44 11.93
N GLU A 542 -7.49 17.08 11.60
CA GLU A 542 -6.39 17.17 12.58
C GLU A 542 -6.14 18.61 13.04
N ILE A 543 -6.09 19.58 12.11
CA ILE A 543 -5.82 20.99 12.41
C ILE A 543 -6.90 21.59 13.33
N ILE A 544 -8.18 21.30 13.08
CA ILE A 544 -9.32 21.77 13.90
C ILE A 544 -9.27 21.18 15.32
N THR A 545 -8.94 19.89 15.43
CA THR A 545 -9.08 19.15 16.69
C THR A 545 -7.81 19.14 17.55
N GLY A 546 -6.64 19.44 16.98
CA GLY A 546 -5.34 19.27 17.65
C GLY A 546 -4.99 17.80 17.90
N ARG A 547 -5.71 16.85 17.29
CA ARG A 547 -5.57 15.41 17.53
C ARG A 547 -4.94 14.73 16.32
N LYS A 548 -4.00 13.82 16.57
CA LYS A 548 -3.36 13.02 15.53
C LYS A 548 -4.25 11.85 15.15
N ASN A 549 -4.41 11.60 13.85
CA ASN A 549 -5.27 10.55 13.30
C ASN A 549 -4.91 9.12 13.78
N SER A 550 -3.69 8.94 14.28
CA SER A 550 -3.15 7.68 14.81
C SER A 550 -2.98 7.66 16.34
N SER A 551 -3.58 8.57 17.11
CA SER A 551 -3.39 8.61 18.57
C SER A 551 -4.19 7.51 19.29
N SER A 552 -3.51 6.65 20.03
CA SER A 552 -4.13 5.88 21.11
C SER A 552 -4.70 6.82 22.17
N TYR A 553 -5.90 6.54 22.65
CA TYR A 553 -6.46 7.26 23.81
C TYR A 553 -5.70 6.84 25.07
N ALA A 554 -5.00 7.78 25.70
CA ALA A 554 -4.52 7.58 27.06
C ALA A 554 -5.71 7.58 28.03
N ASN A 555 -5.72 6.62 28.96
CA ASN A 555 -6.64 6.50 30.11
C ASN A 555 -8.06 5.93 29.86
N SER A 556 -8.21 4.97 28.92
CA SER A 556 -9.33 4.01 28.95
C SER A 556 -8.95 2.69 28.28
N GLU A 557 -9.38 1.55 28.82
CA GLU A 557 -9.14 0.20 28.26
C GLU A 557 -10.04 -0.12 27.03
N GLU A 558 -10.62 0.91 26.40
CA GLU A 558 -11.61 0.77 25.33
C GLU A 558 -11.18 1.46 24.02
N SER A 559 -10.97 0.63 22.99
CA SER A 559 -11.05 0.94 21.55
C SER A 559 -10.07 1.96 20.94
N PHE A 560 -9.43 1.57 19.83
CA PHE A 560 -8.61 2.44 18.99
C PHE A 560 -9.50 3.33 18.10
N VAL A 561 -10.08 4.40 18.66
CA VAL A 561 -11.02 5.29 17.95
C VAL A 561 -10.27 6.24 17.01
N LEU A 562 -10.25 5.88 15.72
CA LEU A 562 -9.76 6.73 14.63
C LEU A 562 -10.43 8.11 14.63
N LEU A 563 -9.66 9.17 14.37
CA LEU A 563 -10.14 10.57 14.45
C LEU A 563 -11.39 10.83 13.62
N MET A 564 -11.46 10.28 12.40
CA MET A 564 -12.62 10.43 11.51
C MET A 564 -13.91 9.81 12.10
N SER A 565 -13.80 8.73 12.90
CA SER A 565 -14.94 8.11 13.58
C SER A 565 -15.49 9.03 14.66
N LEU A 566 -14.59 9.56 15.49
CA LEU A 566 -14.90 10.51 16.57
C LEU A 566 -15.55 11.78 16.01
N VAL A 567 -14.97 12.35 14.94
CA VAL A 567 -15.52 13.53 14.25
C VAL A 567 -16.91 13.25 13.68
N TRP A 568 -17.11 12.09 13.04
CA TRP A 568 -18.43 11.73 12.50
C TRP A 568 -19.48 11.61 13.60
N GLU A 569 -19.18 10.92 14.70
CA GLU A 569 -20.09 10.75 15.83
C GLU A 569 -20.52 12.10 16.41
N HIS A 570 -19.57 12.95 16.78
CA HIS A 570 -19.84 14.29 17.30
C HIS A 570 -20.58 15.18 16.29
N TRP A 571 -20.32 15.05 14.99
CA TRP A 571 -21.06 15.76 13.95
C TRP A 571 -22.53 15.31 13.89
N THR A 572 -22.79 14.00 13.87
CA THR A 572 -24.17 13.47 13.91
C THR A 572 -24.92 13.79 15.21
N ALA A 573 -24.21 13.91 16.33
CA ALA A 573 -24.78 14.31 17.61
C ALA A 573 -24.92 15.85 17.76
N GLY A 574 -24.51 16.65 16.78
CA GLY A 574 -24.53 18.12 16.85
C GLY A 574 -23.56 18.73 17.87
N THR A 575 -22.53 17.99 18.30
CA THR A 575 -21.59 18.38 19.36
C THR A 575 -20.13 18.56 18.89
N SER A 576 -19.90 18.76 17.59
CA SER A 576 -18.56 18.92 16.96
C SER A 576 -17.63 19.91 17.69
N ILE A 577 -18.19 20.94 18.32
CA ILE A 577 -17.47 21.97 19.08
C ILE A 577 -16.65 21.34 20.23
N LYS A 578 -17.14 20.23 20.82
CA LYS A 578 -16.43 19.47 21.88
C LYS A 578 -15.14 18.79 21.40
N LEU A 579 -14.92 18.71 20.09
CA LEU A 579 -13.70 18.15 19.51
C LEU A 579 -12.63 19.18 19.18
N LEU A 580 -12.93 20.48 19.33
CA LEU A 580 -11.91 21.52 19.23
C LEU A 580 -10.75 21.22 20.17
N ASP A 581 -9.56 21.62 19.72
CA ASP A 581 -8.42 21.83 20.59
C ASP A 581 -8.86 22.71 21.79
N PRO A 582 -8.64 22.28 23.05
CA PRO A 582 -9.06 23.04 24.22
C PRO A 582 -8.58 24.50 24.22
N PHE A 583 -7.41 24.80 23.63
CA PHE A 583 -6.88 26.16 23.54
C PHE A 583 -7.60 27.03 22.49
N LEU A 584 -8.26 26.42 21.49
CA LEU A 584 -9.09 27.12 20.50
C LEU A 584 -10.52 27.37 20.96
N SER A 585 -11.01 26.62 21.95
CA SER A 585 -12.42 26.58 22.35
C SER A 585 -13.03 27.94 22.76
N CYS A 586 -12.19 28.93 23.11
CA CYS A 586 -12.61 30.30 23.42
C CYS A 586 -12.24 31.34 22.35
N GLN A 587 -11.61 30.94 21.23
CA GLN A 587 -11.12 31.83 20.18
C GLN A 587 -11.74 31.58 18.79
N ALA A 588 -12.21 30.36 18.51
CA ALA A 588 -12.74 29.98 17.21
C ALA A 588 -14.26 30.28 17.08
N PRO A 589 -14.71 31.05 16.07
CA PRO A 589 -16.14 31.24 15.80
C PRO A 589 -16.84 29.91 15.49
N GLN A 590 -17.91 29.61 16.23
CA GLN A 590 -18.62 28.32 16.19
C GLN A 590 -19.13 27.95 14.79
N ASP A 591 -19.58 28.93 14.02
CA ASP A 591 -20.01 28.79 12.63
C ASP A 591 -18.86 28.33 11.72
N GLN A 592 -17.69 28.95 11.84
CA GLN A 592 -16.48 28.60 11.07
C GLN A 592 -15.98 27.19 11.44
N VAL A 593 -16.06 26.81 12.72
CA VAL A 593 -15.73 25.47 13.19
C VAL A 593 -16.65 24.42 12.55
N LEU A 594 -17.97 24.63 12.61
CA LEU A 594 -18.96 23.71 12.03
C LEU A 594 -18.82 23.63 10.49
N LYS A 595 -18.56 24.77 9.84
CA LYS A 595 -18.25 24.88 8.41
C LYS A 595 -17.02 24.05 8.04
N LEU A 596 -15.92 24.17 8.78
CA LEU A 596 -14.67 23.43 8.52
C LEU A 596 -14.77 21.93 8.82
N VAL A 597 -15.45 21.54 9.90
CA VAL A 597 -15.71 20.11 10.19
C VAL A 597 -16.55 19.49 9.06
N ASN A 598 -17.56 20.21 8.55
CA ASN A 598 -18.34 19.76 7.41
C ASN A 598 -17.48 19.64 6.13
N ILE A 599 -16.67 20.65 5.80
CA ILE A 599 -15.73 20.60 4.66
C ILE A 599 -14.77 19.40 4.79
N GLY A 600 -14.21 19.15 5.98
CA GLY A 600 -13.35 17.99 6.26
C GLY A 600 -14.08 16.66 6.00
N LEU A 601 -15.29 16.49 6.54
CA LEU A 601 -16.14 15.32 6.32
C LEU A 601 -16.53 15.11 4.84
N LEU A 602 -16.85 16.19 4.12
CA LEU A 602 -17.11 16.16 2.67
C LEU A 602 -15.85 15.77 1.87
N CYS A 603 -14.65 16.11 2.34
CA CYS A 603 -13.39 15.72 1.71
C CYS A 603 -13.05 14.23 1.94
N VAL A 604 -13.35 13.66 3.12
CA VAL A 604 -13.09 12.24 3.45
C VAL A 604 -14.24 11.27 3.10
N GLN A 605 -15.13 11.64 2.19
CA GLN A 605 -16.20 10.74 1.72
C GLN A 605 -15.62 9.46 1.10
N ASP A 606 -16.27 8.32 1.33
CA ASP A 606 -15.79 7.02 0.86
C ASP A 606 -15.66 6.96 -0.66
N ASN A 607 -16.78 7.11 -1.37
CA ASN A 607 -16.80 7.17 -2.83
C ASN A 607 -16.10 8.43 -3.37
N PRO A 608 -15.05 8.33 -4.22
CA PRO A 608 -14.34 9.48 -4.78
C PRO A 608 -15.21 10.46 -5.56
N VAL A 609 -16.36 10.04 -6.09
CA VAL A 609 -17.31 10.93 -6.79
C VAL A 609 -17.89 11.97 -5.82
N ASN A 610 -18.24 11.55 -4.60
CA ASN A 610 -18.92 12.37 -3.59
C ASN A 610 -17.99 13.44 -2.97
N ARG A 611 -16.67 13.24 -3.02
CA ARG A 611 -15.69 14.24 -2.56
C ARG A 611 -15.76 15.50 -3.43
N PRO A 612 -15.66 16.73 -2.89
CA PRO A 612 -15.60 17.95 -3.69
C PRO A 612 -14.35 17.99 -4.59
N MET A 613 -14.33 18.88 -5.58
CA MET A 613 -13.09 19.25 -6.27
C MET A 613 -12.29 20.24 -5.41
N ILE A 614 -10.96 20.24 -5.52
CA ILE A 614 -10.09 21.15 -4.75
C ILE A 614 -10.41 22.64 -4.99
N SER A 615 -10.85 23.00 -6.20
CA SER A 615 -11.39 24.34 -6.51
C SER A 615 -12.67 24.65 -5.73
N THR A 616 -13.59 23.69 -5.63
CA THR A 616 -14.80 23.79 -4.79
C THR A 616 -14.44 23.94 -3.32
N VAL A 617 -13.45 23.20 -2.81
CA VAL A 617 -12.97 23.33 -1.41
C VAL A 617 -12.42 24.73 -1.16
N ASN A 618 -11.57 25.27 -2.04
CA ASN A 618 -11.06 26.64 -1.91
C ASN A 618 -12.19 27.70 -1.91
N VAL A 619 -13.24 27.49 -2.70
CA VAL A 619 -14.43 28.35 -2.74
C VAL A 619 -15.28 28.22 -1.47
N MET A 620 -15.47 27.01 -0.94
CA MET A 620 -16.15 26.75 0.34
C MET A 620 -15.39 27.37 1.53
N LEU A 621 -14.06 27.31 1.53
CA LEU A 621 -13.22 27.94 2.55
C LEU A 621 -13.33 29.46 2.51
N GLY A 622 -13.28 30.06 1.32
CA GLY A 622 -13.20 31.51 1.12
C GLY A 622 -14.53 32.28 1.05
N SER A 623 -15.68 31.62 1.20
CA SER A 623 -17.00 32.28 1.12
C SER A 623 -17.94 31.81 2.24
N ASP A 624 -18.62 32.75 2.89
CA ASP A 624 -19.52 32.49 4.03
C ASP A 624 -21.00 32.37 3.64
N SER A 625 -21.34 32.59 2.36
CA SER A 625 -22.71 32.52 1.83
C SER A 625 -23.05 31.17 1.16
N ILE A 626 -22.15 30.19 1.20
CA ILE A 626 -22.32 28.90 0.52
C ILE A 626 -22.98 27.88 1.44
N SER A 627 -24.19 27.44 1.07
CA SER A 627 -24.83 26.29 1.69
C SER A 627 -24.05 25.01 1.37
N LEU A 628 -23.53 24.35 2.41
CA LEU A 628 -22.81 23.08 2.30
C LEU A 628 -23.79 21.91 2.32
N GLN A 629 -23.56 20.91 1.47
CA GLN A 629 -24.32 19.65 1.52
C GLN A 629 -24.01 18.87 2.81
N ALA A 630 -24.92 17.96 3.19
CA ALA A 630 -24.68 17.03 4.28
C ALA A 630 -23.73 15.91 3.83
N PRO A 631 -22.64 15.62 4.57
CA PRO A 631 -21.73 14.52 4.30
C PRO A 631 -22.39 13.19 4.69
N SER A 632 -22.03 12.11 3.99
CA SER A 632 -22.31 10.75 4.43
C SER A 632 -21.22 10.25 5.38
N ARG A 633 -21.47 9.12 6.07
CA ARG A 633 -20.50 8.53 7.00
C ARG A 633 -19.20 8.14 6.27
N PRO A 634 -18.01 8.62 6.69
CA PRO A 634 -16.73 8.16 6.18
C PRO A 634 -16.47 6.68 6.55
N THR A 635 -15.57 6.01 5.82
CA THR A 635 -15.16 4.64 6.15
C THR A 635 -13.77 4.60 6.77
N PHE A 636 -13.48 3.55 7.55
CA PHE A 636 -12.37 3.51 8.49
C PHE A 636 -11.53 2.25 8.33
N CYS A 637 -10.20 2.39 8.30
CA CYS A 637 -9.23 1.29 8.25
C CYS A 637 -8.77 0.97 9.68
N ILE A 638 -9.15 -0.18 10.25
CA ILE A 638 -8.88 -0.52 11.66
C ILE A 638 -7.65 -1.44 11.77
N PRO A 639 -6.58 -1.06 12.49
CA PRO A 639 -5.52 -1.98 12.91
C PRO A 639 -5.97 -2.82 14.11
N GLU A 640 -5.68 -4.13 14.04
CA GLU A 640 -5.75 -5.16 15.10
C GLU A 640 -7.08 -5.35 15.88
N VAL A 641 -7.41 -6.62 16.14
CA VAL A 641 -8.27 -7.01 17.28
C VAL A 641 -7.64 -8.18 17.99
N GLN A 642 -7.32 -7.97 19.26
CA GLN A 642 -6.79 -8.97 20.16
C GLN A 642 -7.91 -9.96 20.54
N ALA A 643 -8.03 -11.05 19.78
CA ALA A 643 -8.96 -12.12 20.11
C ALA A 643 -8.42 -12.93 21.30
N ASN A 644 -9.15 -12.92 22.42
CA ASN A 644 -8.84 -13.77 23.57
C ASN A 644 -9.07 -15.24 23.22
N PHE A 645 -8.01 -15.94 22.83
CA PHE A 645 -8.02 -17.39 22.53
C PHE A 645 -8.05 -18.30 23.77
N ASP A 646 -8.13 -17.74 24.99
CA ASP A 646 -8.04 -18.47 26.26
C ASP A 646 -9.40 -18.67 26.99
N VAL A 647 -10.42 -19.18 26.28
CA VAL A 647 -11.70 -19.58 26.90
C VAL A 647 -12.21 -20.95 26.45
N GLN A 648 -11.34 -21.99 26.37
CA GLN A 648 -11.80 -23.39 26.36
C GLN A 648 -10.77 -24.48 26.76
N SER A 649 -9.94 -24.22 27.79
CA SER A 649 -8.96 -25.21 28.30
C SER A 649 -9.01 -25.50 29.81
N LYS A 650 -9.73 -24.71 30.62
CA LYS A 650 -9.78 -24.85 32.10
C LYS A 650 -11.14 -25.31 32.67
N ALA A 651 -12.10 -25.67 31.82
CA ALA A 651 -13.47 -26.01 32.24
C ALA A 651 -13.66 -27.48 32.69
N THR A 652 -12.66 -28.35 32.54
CA THR A 652 -12.76 -29.81 32.76
C THR A 652 -11.83 -30.35 33.85
N ALA A 653 -11.21 -29.48 34.65
CA ALA A 653 -10.22 -29.86 35.68
C ALA A 653 -10.69 -29.62 37.14
N SER A 654 -11.93 -29.18 37.36
CA SER A 654 -12.45 -28.74 38.67
C SER A 654 -13.76 -29.39 39.11
N GLN A 655 -14.17 -30.49 38.47
CA GLN A 655 -15.30 -31.32 38.89
C GLN A 655 -14.88 -32.79 39.04
N ASN A 656 -14.17 -33.10 40.13
CA ASN A 656 -14.01 -34.49 40.60
C ASN A 656 -13.57 -34.64 42.09
N GLU A 657 -13.76 -33.62 42.93
CA GLU A 657 -13.47 -33.69 44.38
C GLU A 657 -14.56 -32.99 45.23
N SER A 658 -15.81 -33.49 45.21
CA SER A 658 -16.82 -33.13 46.25
C SER A 658 -18.13 -33.97 46.29
N THR A 659 -18.09 -35.29 46.07
CA THR A 659 -19.05 -36.27 46.66
C THR A 659 -18.49 -37.69 46.57
#